data_AF-A0A1I7EY83-F1
#
_entry.id   AF-A0A1I7EY83-F1
#
_cell.length_a   1.000
_cell.length_b   1.000
_cell.length_c   1.000
_cell.angle_alpha   90.00
_cell.angle_beta   90.00
_cell.angle_gamma   90.00
#
_symmetry.space_group_name_H-M   'P 1'
#
loop_
_entity.id
_entity.type
_entity.pdbx_description
1 polymer ?
#
loop_
_entity_poly.entity_id
_entity_poly.type
_entity_poly.pdbx_seq_one_letter_code
_entity_poly.pdbx_strand_id
1 'polypeptide(L)'
;MAKKQFKTESKKLLDMMINSIYTNREIFIRELISNASDALDKRYYHDLESGTSGVTREDYTIRITPDKDARTLTISDNGIGMTKEELESNLGTIAKSGSLDFKNAHQTGDESGAEDAVSEEGSRESKEKNVTDIIGQFGVGFYSAFMVADKVTVTSRVQNASNAYAWESSGTDGYTVEEAEKADAGTDVVLHLKADTDAENYSQYLEEYEIRSLIRKYSDYIHYPITMMVTKSRPVEKAEEEQAQDQKDEDQNKPPEMETYQELDTLNSMEPIWKKAKSQVTDEEYNEYYKGKFSDYEDPCRVIRTSVEGVSSYTALLFIPNHTPFNYYTKDYEKGLQLYSSGVLIMDKCKDLLPDYFNFVRGLVDSQDLSLNISRETLQQDRQLKNIAKNLQKKIKADLADFMKNDRDGYEKFFKNFGRSLKYGIYEGYGMTKDLLADLLLFYSSTEKKMISLDEYIAKMGEDQKYIYYAPGETVEKVDMLPQVEAAKAKGYEVLYLTDEMDEFVVKMMHDYKEKEFLSVSEADMSEEETEEEKKALEELKEKNKDLLAFIQSTLGDAVSEVRLSRRLGDASVTLTSKGGISIEMEKTLNQMPMNQGVKAEKILELNPDHAVMKKMQDAFGDGTDESGKELTAVYARLLYDQAAMISGLSIQDPARMAQDIDTLITK
;
A
#
# COMPACT_ATOMS: atom_id res chain seq x y z
N MET A 1 -5.11 54.56 21.26
CA MET A 1 -6.07 54.53 20.13
C MET A 1 -7.22 53.61 20.48
N ALA A 2 -8.45 53.92 20.09
CA ALA A 2 -9.60 53.04 20.32
C ALA A 2 -9.51 51.80 19.42
N LYS A 3 -9.46 50.61 20.03
CA LYS A 3 -9.44 49.33 19.33
C LYS A 3 -10.82 49.09 18.71
N LYS A 4 -10.90 48.97 17.39
CA LYS A 4 -12.14 48.61 16.68
C LYS A 4 -12.18 47.08 16.51
N GLN A 5 -13.36 46.49 16.71
CA GLN A 5 -13.58 45.06 16.42
C GLN A 5 -13.65 44.83 14.90
N PHE A 6 -13.22 43.66 14.46
CA PHE A 6 -13.42 43.20 13.09
C PHE A 6 -14.91 43.02 12.80
N LYS A 7 -15.31 43.28 11.54
CA LYS A 7 -16.66 43.06 11.03
C LYS A 7 -16.62 42.01 9.93
N THR A 8 -17.75 41.34 9.70
CA THR A 8 -17.85 40.29 8.68
C THR A 8 -19.17 40.34 7.93
N GLU A 9 -19.12 40.00 6.64
CA GLU A 9 -20.28 39.87 5.76
C GLU A 9 -20.83 38.43 5.82
N SER A 10 -21.91 38.22 6.58
CA SER A 10 -22.45 36.88 6.85
C SER A 10 -22.88 36.12 5.58
N LYS A 11 -23.52 36.80 4.62
CA LYS A 11 -23.92 36.19 3.34
C LYS A 11 -22.73 35.63 2.56
N LYS A 12 -21.62 36.39 2.49
CA LYS A 12 -20.40 35.96 1.79
C LYS A 12 -19.69 34.81 2.50
N LEU A 13 -19.69 34.81 3.84
CA LEU A 13 -19.15 33.68 4.59
C LEU A 13 -19.94 32.41 4.33
N LEU A 14 -21.28 32.48 4.38
CA LEU A 14 -22.13 31.31 4.13
C LEU A 14 -21.95 30.78 2.71
N ASP A 15 -21.90 31.66 1.72
CA ASP A 15 -21.61 31.31 0.33
C ASP A 15 -20.25 30.60 0.19
N MET A 16 -19.20 31.11 0.84
CA MET A 16 -17.88 30.48 0.85
C MET A 16 -17.89 29.11 1.55
N MET A 17 -18.67 28.94 2.62
CA MET A 17 -18.80 27.64 3.30
C MET A 17 -19.48 26.59 2.42
N ILE A 18 -20.53 27.00 1.68
CA ILE A 18 -21.28 26.10 0.80
C ILE A 18 -20.48 25.76 -0.46
N ASN A 19 -19.82 26.74 -1.06
CA ASN A 19 -19.26 26.62 -2.42
C ASN A 19 -17.73 26.51 -2.47
N SER A 20 -17.00 26.70 -1.36
CA SER A 20 -15.53 26.80 -1.40
C SER A 20 -14.78 26.01 -0.33
N ILE A 21 -15.43 25.56 0.75
CA ILE A 21 -14.75 24.81 1.82
C ILE A 21 -14.68 23.30 1.52
N TYR A 22 -15.73 22.75 0.92
CA TYR A 22 -15.86 21.33 0.66
C TYR A 22 -15.73 21.03 -0.83
N THR A 23 -14.95 20.01 -1.17
CA THR A 23 -14.77 19.59 -2.57
C THR A 23 -15.88 18.63 -3.00
N ASN A 24 -16.23 17.70 -2.12
CA ASN A 24 -17.19 16.64 -2.40
C ASN A 24 -18.53 16.93 -1.72
N ARG A 25 -19.64 16.87 -2.47
CA ARG A 25 -20.98 17.16 -1.93
C ARG A 25 -21.46 16.11 -0.94
N GLU A 26 -21.06 14.85 -1.11
CA GLU A 26 -21.40 13.71 -0.26
C GLU A 26 -21.09 13.94 1.24
N ILE A 27 -20.19 14.87 1.57
CA ILE A 27 -19.80 15.22 2.94
C ILE A 27 -20.97 15.71 3.79
N PHE A 28 -22.04 16.25 3.20
CA PHE A 28 -23.19 16.74 3.95
C PHE A 28 -23.74 15.67 4.92
N ILE A 29 -23.78 14.40 4.49
CA ILE A 29 -24.31 13.31 5.30
C ILE A 29 -23.38 12.98 6.47
N ARG A 30 -22.06 13.04 6.25
CA ARG A 30 -21.04 12.87 7.29
C ARG A 30 -21.20 13.92 8.38
N GLU A 31 -21.34 15.19 8.00
CA GLU A 31 -21.46 16.30 8.96
C GLU A 31 -22.76 16.21 9.76
N LEU A 32 -23.89 15.90 9.11
CA LEU A 32 -25.18 15.80 9.79
C LEU A 32 -25.26 14.59 10.73
N ILE A 33 -24.75 13.42 10.31
CA ILE A 33 -24.66 12.24 11.19
C ILE A 33 -23.69 12.50 12.36
N SER A 34 -22.58 13.21 12.14
CA SER A 34 -21.66 13.57 13.23
C SER A 34 -22.33 14.49 14.26
N ASN A 35 -23.13 15.46 13.80
CA ASN A 35 -23.90 16.33 14.70
C ASN A 35 -24.95 15.56 15.50
N ALA A 36 -25.64 14.60 14.85
CA ALA A 36 -26.57 13.71 15.52
C ALA A 36 -25.85 12.86 16.58
N SER A 37 -24.70 12.26 16.26
CA SER A 37 -23.88 11.51 17.23
C SER A 37 -23.48 12.37 18.43
N ASP A 38 -22.98 13.60 18.20
CA ASP A 38 -22.65 14.54 19.28
C ASP A 38 -23.87 14.85 20.17
N ALA A 39 -25.07 14.95 19.59
CA ALA A 39 -26.30 15.19 20.35
C ALA A 39 -26.73 13.98 21.18
N LEU A 40 -26.50 12.76 20.67
CA LEU A 40 -26.72 11.51 21.41
C LEU A 40 -25.70 11.36 22.54
N ASP A 41 -24.42 11.64 22.31
CA ASP A 41 -23.38 11.59 23.35
C ASP A 41 -23.66 12.57 24.50
N LYS A 42 -24.11 13.80 24.19
CA LYS A 42 -24.54 14.77 25.21
C LYS A 42 -25.73 14.26 26.03
N ARG A 43 -26.71 13.65 25.37
CA ARG A 43 -27.88 13.08 26.05
C ARG A 43 -27.48 11.90 26.93
N TYR A 44 -26.68 10.98 26.40
CA TYR A 44 -26.16 9.83 27.13
C TYR A 44 -25.41 10.27 28.38
N TYR A 45 -24.52 11.26 28.27
CA TYR A 45 -23.81 11.84 29.41
C TYR A 45 -24.77 12.40 30.47
N HIS A 46 -25.76 13.19 30.06
CA HIS A 46 -26.75 13.76 30.97
C HIS A 46 -27.63 12.68 31.66
N ASP A 47 -28.03 11.65 30.91
CA ASP A 47 -28.83 10.54 31.45
C ASP A 47 -28.02 9.72 32.48
N LEU A 48 -26.70 9.56 32.27
CA LEU A 48 -25.79 8.97 33.25
C LEU A 48 -25.60 9.84 34.50
N GLU A 49 -25.39 11.15 34.35
CA GLU A 49 -25.22 12.08 35.49
C GLU A 49 -26.48 12.18 36.35
N SER A 50 -27.65 12.17 35.71
CA SER A 50 -28.95 12.21 36.40
C SER A 50 -29.33 10.90 37.09
N GLY A 51 -28.51 9.85 36.95
CA GLY A 51 -28.71 8.56 37.61
C GLY A 51 -29.82 7.72 36.99
N THR A 52 -30.16 7.95 35.72
CA THR A 52 -31.18 7.18 35.00
C THR A 52 -30.67 5.74 34.83
N SER A 53 -31.30 4.79 35.53
CA SER A 53 -30.86 3.39 35.55
C SER A 53 -31.33 2.62 34.31
N GLY A 54 -30.45 1.78 33.75
CA GLY A 54 -30.79 0.86 32.65
C GLY A 54 -30.72 1.47 31.25
N VAL A 55 -30.17 2.68 31.12
CA VAL A 55 -29.94 3.34 29.83
C VAL A 55 -28.71 2.74 29.15
N THR A 56 -28.84 2.37 27.88
CA THR A 56 -27.78 1.83 27.04
C THR A 56 -27.63 2.64 25.76
N ARG A 57 -26.47 2.56 25.09
CA ARG A 57 -26.26 3.27 23.81
C ARG A 57 -27.23 2.82 22.71
N GLU A 58 -27.79 1.62 22.81
CA GLU A 58 -28.77 1.06 21.86
C GLU A 58 -30.14 1.77 21.92
N ASP A 59 -30.44 2.45 23.03
CA ASP A 59 -31.66 3.26 23.19
C ASP A 59 -31.62 4.56 22.37
N TYR A 60 -30.45 4.94 21.87
CA TYR A 60 -30.19 6.16 21.11
C TYR A 60 -29.94 5.81 19.66
N THR A 61 -30.68 6.42 18.74
CA THR A 61 -30.65 6.05 17.32
C THR A 61 -30.60 7.27 16.43
N ILE A 62 -29.96 7.10 15.27
CA ILE A 62 -30.02 8.04 14.16
C ILE A 62 -30.84 7.36 13.06
N ARG A 63 -31.93 8.00 12.61
CA ARG A 63 -32.81 7.46 11.57
C ARG A 63 -32.69 8.28 10.30
N ILE A 64 -32.42 7.60 9.19
CA ILE A 64 -32.38 8.17 7.84
C ILE A 64 -33.68 7.81 7.14
N THR A 65 -34.37 8.81 6.58
CA THR A 65 -35.65 8.62 5.89
C THR A 65 -35.62 9.37 4.55
N PRO A 66 -35.34 8.69 3.42
CA PRO A 66 -35.51 9.26 2.10
C PRO A 66 -36.99 9.26 1.69
N ASP A 67 -37.45 10.35 1.10
CA ASP A 67 -38.77 10.50 0.49
C ASP A 67 -38.59 11.00 -0.96
N LYS A 68 -38.82 10.08 -1.90
CA LYS A 68 -38.66 10.35 -3.34
C LYS A 68 -39.76 11.24 -3.89
N ASP A 69 -40.97 11.15 -3.33
CA ASP A 69 -42.13 11.91 -3.81
C ASP A 69 -42.03 13.38 -3.38
N ALA A 70 -41.63 13.62 -2.13
CA ALA A 70 -41.39 14.96 -1.61
C ALA A 70 -40.01 15.54 -1.98
N ARG A 71 -39.12 14.72 -2.56
CA ARG A 71 -37.68 15.03 -2.77
C ARG A 71 -36.99 15.49 -1.49
N THR A 72 -37.23 14.80 -0.39
CA THR A 72 -36.64 15.13 0.90
C THR A 72 -35.81 14.00 1.46
N LEU A 73 -34.71 14.35 2.13
CA LEU A 73 -33.94 13.44 2.96
C LEU A 73 -34.01 13.93 4.41
N THR A 74 -34.53 13.10 5.30
CA THR A 74 -34.64 13.42 6.73
C THR A 74 -33.60 12.64 7.52
N ILE A 75 -32.81 13.35 8.33
CA ILE A 75 -31.90 12.80 9.32
C ILE A 75 -32.47 13.15 10.70
N SER A 76 -32.91 12.13 11.43
CA SER A 76 -33.56 12.28 12.72
C SER A 76 -32.71 11.64 13.81
N ASP A 77 -32.50 12.34 14.92
CA ASP A 77 -31.85 11.81 16.11
C ASP A 77 -32.77 11.96 17.32
N ASN A 78 -32.66 11.03 18.27
CA ASN A 78 -33.29 11.14 19.57
C ASN A 78 -32.29 11.67 20.63
N GLY A 79 -31.43 12.63 20.27
CA GLY A 79 -30.44 13.23 21.15
C GLY A 79 -31.02 14.27 22.09
N ILE A 80 -30.16 15.14 22.62
CA ILE A 80 -30.52 16.11 23.67
C ILE A 80 -31.50 17.21 23.18
N GLY A 81 -31.57 17.44 21.86
CA GLY A 81 -32.37 18.49 21.24
C GLY A 81 -31.79 19.89 21.46
N MET A 82 -32.52 20.90 21.02
CA MET A 82 -32.15 22.32 21.15
C MET A 82 -33.35 23.17 21.59
N THR A 83 -33.12 24.14 22.47
CA THR A 83 -34.10 25.19 22.78
C THR A 83 -34.21 26.19 21.63
N LYS A 84 -35.21 27.10 21.69
CA LYS A 84 -35.34 28.21 20.74
C LYS A 84 -34.06 29.06 20.69
N GLU A 85 -33.49 29.39 21.84
CA GLU A 85 -32.27 30.19 21.97
C GLU A 85 -31.04 29.45 21.43
N GLU A 86 -30.99 28.13 21.57
CA GLU A 86 -29.94 27.30 21.00
C GLU A 86 -30.07 27.18 19.47
N LEU A 87 -31.27 27.08 18.92
CA LEU A 87 -31.50 27.16 17.47
C LEU A 87 -31.00 28.50 16.90
N GLU A 88 -31.38 29.61 17.52
CA GLU A 88 -30.94 30.95 17.11
C GLU A 88 -29.42 31.13 17.26
N SER A 89 -28.85 30.66 18.36
CA SER A 89 -27.46 30.94 18.67
C SER A 89 -26.47 29.92 18.08
N ASN A 90 -26.83 28.65 17.93
CA ASN A 90 -25.93 27.60 17.40
C ASN A 90 -26.10 27.44 15.88
N LEU A 91 -27.34 27.32 15.38
CA LEU A 91 -27.60 27.21 13.94
C LEU A 91 -27.67 28.56 13.24
N GLY A 92 -28.06 29.62 13.95
CA GLY A 92 -28.16 30.97 13.40
C GLY A 92 -26.85 31.77 13.45
N THR A 93 -25.79 31.25 14.08
CA THR A 93 -24.48 31.91 14.14
C THR A 93 -23.41 31.06 13.45
N ILE A 94 -22.73 31.64 12.47
CA ILE A 94 -21.63 30.98 11.75
C ILE A 94 -20.41 30.87 12.67
N ALA A 95 -19.74 29.71 12.65
CA ALA A 95 -18.54 29.42 13.42
C ALA A 95 -18.75 29.40 14.95
N LYS A 96 -19.96 29.01 15.39
CA LYS A 96 -20.27 28.71 16.79
C LYS A 96 -20.67 27.24 16.92
N SER A 97 -20.13 26.55 17.92
CA SER A 97 -20.37 25.11 18.14
C SER A 97 -20.74 24.85 19.60
N GLY A 98 -22.00 24.48 19.85
CA GLY A 98 -22.42 24.03 21.18
C GLY A 98 -21.71 22.73 21.60
N SER A 99 -21.24 21.90 20.67
CA SER A 99 -20.41 20.73 20.96
C SER A 99 -19.03 21.12 21.52
N LEU A 100 -18.42 22.17 20.97
CA LEU A 100 -17.15 22.69 21.50
C LEU A 100 -17.34 23.28 22.90
N ASP A 101 -18.41 24.05 23.09
CA ASP A 101 -18.74 24.65 24.38
C ASP A 101 -18.99 23.56 25.44
N PHE A 102 -19.73 22.50 25.10
CA PHE A 102 -19.94 21.34 25.98
C PHE A 102 -18.63 20.64 26.33
N LYS A 103 -17.77 20.39 25.33
CA LYS A 103 -16.46 19.75 25.52
C LYS A 103 -15.58 20.58 26.48
N ASN A 104 -15.50 21.89 26.27
CA ASN A 104 -14.74 22.78 27.13
C ASN A 104 -15.29 22.84 28.57
N ALA A 105 -16.62 22.80 28.73
CA ALA A 105 -17.27 22.85 30.03
C ALA A 105 -17.03 21.59 30.89
N HIS A 106 -16.79 20.44 30.24
CA HIS A 106 -16.63 19.15 30.91
C HIS A 106 -15.22 18.55 30.73
N GLN A 107 -14.26 19.32 30.20
CA GLN A 107 -12.84 19.00 30.32
C GLN A 107 -12.40 19.28 31.75
N THR A 108 -12.45 18.27 32.61
CA THR A 108 -11.79 18.30 33.92
C THR A 108 -10.28 18.25 33.71
N GLY A 109 -9.56 19.28 34.12
CA GLY A 109 -8.11 19.30 34.03
C GLY A 109 -7.48 18.19 34.88
N ASP A 110 -6.91 17.19 34.21
CA ASP A 110 -5.89 16.29 34.73
C ASP A 110 -5.01 15.82 33.56
N GLU A 111 -4.17 16.74 33.05
CA GLU A 111 -3.01 16.39 32.21
C GLU A 111 -1.76 16.06 33.06
N SER A 112 -1.91 15.88 34.38
CA SER A 112 -0.77 15.56 35.26
C SER A 112 -1.13 14.53 36.32
N GLY A 113 -0.93 13.24 36.00
CA GLY A 113 -0.86 12.18 37.01
C GLY A 113 -1.60 10.90 36.68
N ALA A 114 -1.24 10.23 35.59
CA ALA A 114 -1.49 8.80 35.43
C ALA A 114 -0.15 8.10 35.11
N GLU A 115 0.83 8.31 35.99
CA GLU A 115 1.92 7.35 36.15
C GLU A 115 1.44 6.29 37.16
N ASP A 116 1.59 5.03 36.77
CA ASP A 116 1.47 3.81 37.58
C ASP A 116 0.06 3.33 37.99
N ALA A 117 -0.60 2.61 37.09
CA ALA A 117 -1.41 1.42 37.44
C ALA A 117 -1.54 0.47 36.24
N VAL A 118 -0.51 -0.34 36.00
CA VAL A 118 -0.64 -1.57 35.20
C VAL A 118 -1.27 -2.62 36.12
N SER A 119 -2.59 -2.75 36.05
CA SER A 119 -3.29 -3.96 36.51
C SER A 119 -4.40 -4.29 35.54
N GLU A 120 -4.27 -5.45 34.90
CA GLU A 120 -5.37 -6.17 34.26
C GLU A 120 -6.52 -6.28 35.27
N GLU A 121 -7.76 -6.04 34.80
CA GLU A 121 -9.00 -5.91 35.60
C GLU A 121 -9.28 -4.52 36.22
N GLY A 122 -9.32 -3.49 35.38
CA GLY A 122 -10.04 -2.23 35.67
C GLY A 122 -11.47 -2.29 35.12
N SER A 123 -12.46 -2.11 36.00
CA SER A 123 -13.89 -2.12 35.73
C SER A 123 -14.31 -1.20 34.57
N ARG A 124 -15.24 -1.70 33.73
CA ARG A 124 -15.85 -0.99 32.57
C ARG A 124 -16.47 0.37 32.92
N GLU A 125 -16.89 0.58 34.16
CA GLU A 125 -17.63 1.77 34.60
C GLU A 125 -16.80 3.08 34.56
N SER A 126 -15.47 3.02 34.59
CA SER A 126 -14.61 4.22 34.60
C SER A 126 -14.36 4.82 33.21
N LYS A 127 -14.58 4.05 32.13
CA LYS A 127 -14.31 4.49 30.74
C LYS A 127 -15.49 5.23 30.07
N GLU A 128 -16.70 5.12 30.61
CA GLU A 128 -17.91 5.66 29.97
C GLU A 128 -18.12 7.18 30.18
N LYS A 129 -17.29 7.83 31.01
CA LYS A 129 -17.37 9.27 31.32
C LYS A 129 -16.41 10.15 30.51
N ASN A 130 -15.91 9.68 29.37
CA ASN A 130 -14.97 10.45 28.57
C ASN A 130 -15.70 11.38 27.58
N VAL A 131 -15.65 12.69 27.85
CA VAL A 131 -16.16 13.76 26.97
C VAL A 131 -15.27 13.96 25.71
N THR A 132 -14.23 13.14 25.56
CA THR A 132 -13.27 13.20 24.46
C THR A 132 -13.86 12.82 23.10
N ASP A 133 -14.99 12.10 23.10
CA ASP A 133 -15.59 11.53 21.88
C ASP A 133 -16.38 12.54 21.05
N ILE A 134 -16.61 13.76 21.54
CA ILE A 134 -17.27 14.82 20.78
C ILE A 134 -16.45 15.22 19.54
N ILE A 135 -17.11 15.13 18.38
CA ILE A 135 -16.54 15.28 17.05
C ILE A 135 -16.54 16.75 16.62
N GLY A 136 -17.64 17.48 16.85
CA GLY A 136 -17.90 18.82 16.31
C GLY A 136 -17.15 19.97 17.01
N GLN A 137 -16.30 20.69 16.27
CA GLN A 137 -15.47 21.78 16.84
C GLN A 137 -15.60 23.14 16.14
N PHE A 138 -15.91 23.16 14.83
CA PHE A 138 -15.79 24.38 14.02
C PHE A 138 -17.06 25.22 13.94
N GLY A 139 -18.25 24.63 14.10
CA GLY A 139 -19.52 25.36 13.98
C GLY A 139 -19.88 25.76 12.54
N VAL A 140 -19.44 24.98 11.55
CA VAL A 140 -19.72 25.23 10.12
C VAL A 140 -20.29 24.02 9.37
N GLY A 141 -20.13 22.81 9.90
CA GLY A 141 -20.49 21.57 9.22
C GLY A 141 -21.97 21.46 8.85
N PHE A 142 -22.87 22.02 9.68
CA PHE A 142 -24.31 22.05 9.40
C PHE A 142 -24.65 22.69 8.04
N TYR A 143 -23.93 23.75 7.66
CA TYR A 143 -24.22 24.47 6.42
C TYR A 143 -23.82 23.71 5.15
N SER A 144 -23.06 22.61 5.27
CA SER A 144 -22.81 21.70 4.14
C SER A 144 -24.11 21.08 3.59
N ALA A 145 -25.19 21.05 4.37
CA ALA A 145 -26.53 20.69 3.92
C ALA A 145 -26.98 21.46 2.67
N PHE A 146 -26.64 22.75 2.58
CA PHE A 146 -27.01 23.60 1.44
C PHE A 146 -26.19 23.33 0.17
N MET A 147 -25.19 22.43 0.22
CA MET A 147 -24.53 21.93 -0.99
C MET A 147 -25.52 21.12 -1.85
N VAL A 148 -26.42 20.38 -1.20
CA VAL A 148 -27.39 19.47 -1.84
C VAL A 148 -28.84 19.90 -1.70
N ALA A 149 -29.17 20.77 -0.74
CA ALA A 149 -30.54 21.24 -0.47
C ALA A 149 -30.74 22.72 -0.81
N ASP A 150 -31.92 23.07 -1.30
CA ASP A 150 -32.36 24.47 -1.50
C ASP A 150 -33.03 25.04 -0.24
N LYS A 151 -33.54 24.16 0.62
CA LYS A 151 -34.19 24.50 1.87
C LYS A 151 -33.88 23.45 2.92
N VAL A 152 -33.58 23.89 4.12
CA VAL A 152 -33.33 23.04 5.28
C VAL A 152 -34.30 23.44 6.39
N THR A 153 -35.03 22.47 6.92
CA THR A 153 -35.92 22.64 8.05
C THR A 153 -35.43 21.77 9.20
N VAL A 154 -35.21 22.36 10.37
CA VAL A 154 -34.73 21.70 11.58
C VAL A 154 -35.79 21.81 12.66
N THR A 155 -36.43 20.70 13.01
CA THR A 155 -37.42 20.65 14.09
C THR A 155 -36.80 19.98 15.31
N SER A 156 -36.68 20.69 16.43
CA SER A 156 -36.01 20.19 17.62
C SER A 156 -36.86 20.34 18.88
N ARG A 157 -36.74 19.37 19.78
CA ARG A 157 -37.39 19.35 21.09
C ARG A 157 -36.44 18.82 22.15
N VAL A 158 -36.22 19.59 23.20
CA VAL A 158 -35.44 19.14 24.37
C VAL A 158 -36.25 18.11 25.17
N GLN A 159 -35.55 17.15 25.77
CA GLN A 159 -36.15 16.16 26.65
C GLN A 159 -36.98 16.84 27.75
N ASN A 160 -38.21 16.34 27.98
CA ASN A 160 -39.17 16.88 28.95
C ASN A 160 -39.65 18.33 28.70
N ALA A 161 -39.29 18.97 27.58
CA ALA A 161 -39.86 20.25 27.20
C ALA A 161 -41.31 20.08 26.70
N SER A 162 -42.14 21.11 26.93
CA SER A 162 -43.53 21.13 26.47
C SER A 162 -43.66 21.50 24.99
N ASN A 163 -42.74 22.29 24.47
CA ASN A 163 -42.82 22.88 23.14
C ASN A 163 -41.64 22.40 22.28
N ALA A 164 -41.88 22.20 20.99
CA ALA A 164 -40.85 22.04 19.99
C ALA A 164 -40.73 23.32 19.15
N TYR A 165 -39.61 23.50 18.47
CA TYR A 165 -39.37 24.65 17.61
C TYR A 165 -38.83 24.21 16.26
N ALA A 166 -39.27 24.87 15.20
CA ALA A 166 -38.79 24.68 13.84
C ALA A 166 -37.94 25.87 13.41
N TRP A 167 -36.70 25.59 13.03
CA TRP A 167 -35.80 26.50 12.33
C TRP A 167 -35.88 26.22 10.84
N GLU A 168 -36.04 27.26 10.01
CA GLU A 168 -36.15 27.10 8.55
C GLU A 168 -35.27 28.11 7.81
N SER A 169 -34.54 27.65 6.79
CA SER A 169 -33.70 28.51 5.95
C SER A 169 -33.54 27.99 4.53
N SER A 170 -33.41 28.93 3.59
CA SER A 170 -32.99 28.69 2.19
C SER A 170 -31.54 29.11 1.94
N GLY A 171 -30.70 29.12 2.98
CA GLY A 171 -29.28 29.46 2.89
C GLY A 171 -29.03 30.96 3.11
N THR A 172 -28.63 31.69 2.07
CA THR A 172 -28.10 33.07 2.20
C THR A 172 -29.12 34.15 2.57
N ASP A 173 -30.41 33.83 2.60
CA ASP A 173 -31.48 34.79 2.87
C ASP A 173 -31.89 34.87 4.34
N GLY A 174 -31.23 34.10 5.21
CA GLY A 174 -31.49 34.08 6.65
C GLY A 174 -32.35 32.90 7.03
N TYR A 175 -32.94 32.97 8.23
CA TYR A 175 -33.73 31.89 8.81
C TYR A 175 -34.90 32.42 9.64
N THR A 176 -35.89 31.56 9.89
CA THR A 176 -36.99 31.80 10.85
C THR A 176 -36.94 30.76 11.96
N VAL A 177 -37.52 31.09 13.12
CA VAL A 177 -37.72 30.15 14.24
C VAL A 177 -39.13 30.30 14.78
N GLU A 178 -39.93 29.25 14.64
CA GLU A 178 -41.34 29.22 15.01
C GLU A 178 -41.65 28.04 15.93
N GLU A 179 -42.75 28.12 16.68
CA GLU A 179 -43.23 27.00 17.49
C GLU A 179 -43.75 25.88 16.58
N ALA A 180 -43.42 24.64 16.91
CA ALA A 180 -43.72 23.47 16.12
C ALA A 180 -44.18 22.30 16.99
N GLU A 181 -44.65 21.24 16.35
CA GLU A 181 -45.02 19.99 17.03
C GLU A 181 -43.98 18.90 16.74
N LYS A 182 -43.47 18.29 17.80
CA LYS A 182 -42.62 17.08 17.73
C LYS A 182 -42.91 16.21 18.94
N ALA A 183 -43.28 14.95 18.69
CA ALA A 183 -43.70 14.02 19.75
C ALA A 183 -42.55 13.61 20.67
N ASP A 184 -41.37 13.38 20.09
CA ASP A 184 -40.21 12.84 20.79
C ASP A 184 -39.09 13.89 20.96
N ALA A 185 -38.23 13.67 21.94
CA ALA A 185 -37.02 14.48 22.13
C ALA A 185 -36.00 14.25 21.01
N GLY A 186 -35.15 15.25 20.76
CA GLY A 186 -34.12 15.21 19.72
C GLY A 186 -34.44 16.14 18.55
N THR A 187 -33.88 15.86 17.38
CA THR A 187 -33.91 16.77 16.22
C THR A 187 -34.20 16.05 14.92
N ASP A 188 -35.06 16.64 14.08
CA ASP A 188 -35.27 16.23 12.69
C ASP A 188 -34.69 17.30 11.76
N VAL A 189 -33.72 16.91 10.94
CA VAL A 189 -33.15 17.75 9.88
C VAL A 189 -33.70 17.28 8.55
N VAL A 190 -34.60 18.06 7.95
CA VAL A 190 -35.23 17.80 6.66
C VAL A 190 -34.52 18.60 5.57
N LEU A 191 -33.91 17.89 4.63
CA LEU A 191 -33.25 18.46 3.46
C LEU A 191 -34.18 18.41 2.26
N HIS A 192 -34.62 19.57 1.76
CA HIS A 192 -35.31 19.66 0.48
C HIS A 192 -34.27 19.71 -0.64
N LEU A 193 -34.06 18.58 -1.32
CA LEU A 193 -32.97 18.43 -2.28
C LEU A 193 -33.19 19.31 -3.51
N LYS A 194 -32.08 19.86 -4.01
CA LYS A 194 -32.01 20.59 -5.28
C LYS A 194 -32.56 19.75 -6.43
N ALA A 195 -33.06 20.42 -7.46
CA ALA A 195 -33.39 19.76 -8.72
C ALA A 195 -32.12 19.23 -9.41
N ASP A 196 -32.24 18.07 -10.07
CA ASP A 196 -31.13 17.51 -10.85
C ASP A 196 -30.80 18.42 -12.04
N THR A 197 -29.53 18.42 -12.43
CA THR A 197 -29.01 19.19 -13.57
C THR A 197 -28.15 18.29 -14.46
N ASP A 198 -27.77 18.77 -15.65
CA ASP A 198 -26.88 18.01 -16.56
C ASP A 198 -25.51 17.67 -15.93
N ALA A 199 -25.08 18.44 -14.92
CA ALA A 199 -23.80 18.26 -14.25
C ALA A 199 -23.90 17.50 -12.91
N GLU A 200 -25.06 17.49 -12.26
CA GLU A 200 -25.22 17.03 -10.88
C GLU A 200 -26.54 16.28 -10.70
N ASN A 201 -26.47 15.06 -10.17
CA ASN A 201 -27.62 14.23 -9.84
C ASN A 201 -27.83 14.27 -8.31
N TYR A 202 -28.77 15.06 -7.80
CA TYR A 202 -29.06 15.12 -6.37
C TYR A 202 -30.00 14.00 -5.93
N SER A 203 -30.85 13.50 -6.83
CA SER A 203 -31.75 12.37 -6.58
C SER A 203 -31.01 11.11 -6.16
N GLN A 204 -29.71 10.96 -6.50
CA GLN A 204 -28.89 9.85 -6.03
C GLN A 204 -28.87 9.73 -4.50
N TYR A 205 -28.96 10.85 -3.77
CA TYR A 205 -28.98 10.85 -2.30
C TYR A 205 -30.32 10.38 -1.69
N LEU A 206 -31.30 10.03 -2.53
CA LEU A 206 -32.55 9.36 -2.13
C LEU A 206 -32.54 7.87 -2.49
N GLU A 207 -31.48 7.38 -3.13
CA GLU A 207 -31.33 5.97 -3.49
C GLU A 207 -30.77 5.16 -2.32
N GLU A 208 -31.43 4.04 -2.01
CA GLU A 208 -31.10 3.19 -0.86
C GLU A 208 -29.63 2.75 -0.87
N TYR A 209 -29.15 2.28 -2.03
CA TYR A 209 -27.78 1.82 -2.20
C TYR A 209 -26.75 2.93 -1.95
N GLU A 210 -27.03 4.14 -2.43
CA GLU A 210 -26.11 5.28 -2.28
C GLU A 210 -26.03 5.71 -0.83
N ILE A 211 -27.18 5.85 -0.14
CA ILE A 211 -27.22 6.18 1.29
C ILE A 211 -26.43 5.15 2.10
N ARG A 212 -26.63 3.85 1.83
CA ARG A 212 -25.89 2.76 2.49
C ARG A 212 -24.38 2.87 2.23
N SER A 213 -23.98 3.10 0.98
CA SER A 213 -22.57 3.28 0.60
C SER A 213 -21.94 4.45 1.36
N LEU A 214 -22.61 5.60 1.40
CA LEU A 214 -22.12 6.79 2.09
C LEU A 214 -22.00 6.61 3.60
N ILE A 215 -22.97 5.94 4.23
CA ILE A 215 -22.91 5.62 5.66
C ILE A 215 -21.76 4.67 5.95
N ARG A 216 -21.59 3.60 5.14
CA ARG A 216 -20.46 2.67 5.26
C ARG A 216 -19.10 3.35 5.01
N LYS A 217 -19.06 4.39 4.18
CA LYS A 217 -17.85 5.16 3.89
C LYS A 217 -17.48 6.09 5.03
N TYR A 218 -18.44 6.85 5.56
CA TYR A 218 -18.15 7.97 6.47
C TYR A 218 -18.51 7.75 7.93
N SER A 219 -19.46 6.87 8.22
CA SER A 219 -20.13 6.79 9.52
C SER A 219 -20.36 5.35 10.00
N ASP A 220 -19.64 4.37 9.43
CA ASP A 220 -19.81 2.94 9.75
C ASP A 220 -19.53 2.61 11.23
N TYR A 221 -18.74 3.45 11.89
CA TYR A 221 -18.26 3.24 13.25
C TYR A 221 -18.71 4.30 14.24
N ILE A 222 -19.75 5.05 13.90
CA ILE A 222 -20.47 5.85 14.89
C ILE A 222 -21.07 4.90 15.94
N HIS A 223 -20.88 5.19 17.22
CA HIS A 223 -21.23 4.30 18.34
C HIS A 223 -22.75 4.05 18.51
N TYR A 224 -23.59 4.69 17.68
CA TYR A 224 -25.04 4.61 17.74
C TYR A 224 -25.58 3.95 16.46
N PRO A 225 -26.68 3.17 16.53
CA PRO A 225 -27.33 2.60 15.37
C PRO A 225 -27.81 3.69 14.41
N ILE A 226 -27.38 3.60 13.15
CA ILE A 226 -27.88 4.38 12.04
C ILE A 226 -28.86 3.51 11.28
N THR A 227 -30.15 3.84 11.32
CA THR A 227 -31.23 2.96 10.84
C THR A 227 -31.95 3.56 9.64
N MET A 228 -32.46 2.70 8.74
CA MET A 228 -33.27 3.10 7.59
C MET A 228 -34.23 1.98 7.21
N MET A 229 -35.42 2.32 6.69
CA MET A 229 -36.28 1.33 6.06
C MET A 229 -35.66 0.90 4.73
N VAL A 230 -35.32 -0.38 4.59
CA VAL A 230 -34.71 -0.97 3.39
C VAL A 230 -35.67 -1.94 2.72
N THR A 231 -35.58 -2.05 1.40
CA THR A 231 -36.39 -2.97 0.61
C THR A 231 -35.67 -4.32 0.50
N LYS A 232 -36.27 -5.38 1.05
CA LYS A 232 -35.76 -6.76 0.97
C LYS A 232 -36.72 -7.64 0.17
N SER A 233 -36.20 -8.75 -0.36
CA SER A 233 -36.99 -9.74 -1.09
C SER A 233 -36.91 -11.10 -0.42
N ARG A 234 -38.05 -11.75 -0.21
CA ARG A 234 -38.13 -13.12 0.34
C ARG A 234 -39.11 -13.97 -0.49
N PRO A 235 -38.97 -15.30 -0.51
CA PRO A 235 -39.97 -16.17 -1.13
C PRO A 235 -41.34 -15.97 -0.46
N VAL A 236 -42.41 -15.91 -1.23
CA VAL A 236 -43.78 -15.85 -0.70
C VAL A 236 -44.05 -17.14 0.09
N GLU A 237 -44.35 -17.00 1.39
CA GLU A 237 -44.87 -18.12 2.19
C GLU A 237 -46.28 -18.48 1.70
N LYS A 238 -46.40 -19.54 0.90
CA LYS A 238 -47.73 -20.11 0.60
C LYS A 238 -48.22 -20.82 1.84
N ALA A 239 -49.29 -20.31 2.47
CA ALA A 239 -49.99 -20.98 3.54
C ALA A 239 -50.41 -22.40 3.08
N GLU A 240 -50.16 -23.42 3.92
CA GLU A 240 -50.49 -24.83 3.67
C GLU A 240 -52.01 -25.14 3.59
N GLU A 241 -52.87 -24.16 3.36
CA GLU A 241 -54.32 -24.33 3.31
C GLU A 241 -54.89 -23.97 1.93
N GLU A 242 -54.46 -24.69 0.89
CA GLU A 242 -55.27 -25.04 -0.30
C GLU A 242 -54.44 -25.91 -1.28
N GLN A 243 -53.97 -27.06 -0.82
CA GLN A 243 -53.58 -28.16 -1.71
C GLN A 243 -54.28 -29.45 -1.32
N ALA A 244 -55.59 -29.47 -1.57
CA ALA A 244 -56.32 -30.72 -1.74
C ALA A 244 -57.43 -30.54 -2.76
N GLN A 245 -57.08 -30.33 -4.03
CA GLN A 245 -57.64 -31.08 -5.17
C GLN A 245 -57.09 -30.59 -6.52
N ASP A 246 -56.56 -31.57 -7.25
CA ASP A 246 -56.47 -31.65 -8.71
C ASP A 246 -55.68 -30.57 -9.47
N GLN A 247 -54.38 -30.84 -9.70
CA GLN A 247 -53.87 -31.00 -11.07
C GLN A 247 -52.49 -31.68 -11.10
N LYS A 248 -52.42 -32.74 -11.91
CA LYS A 248 -51.20 -33.43 -12.34
C LYS A 248 -50.50 -32.62 -13.45
N ASP A 249 -49.18 -32.70 -13.43
CA ASP A 249 -48.25 -32.54 -14.56
C ASP A 249 -48.26 -31.21 -15.33
N GLU A 250 -47.40 -30.27 -14.92
CA GLU A 250 -46.30 -29.69 -15.73
C GLU A 250 -45.62 -28.55 -14.93
N ASP A 251 -44.29 -28.44 -15.06
CA ASP A 251 -43.44 -27.28 -14.66
C ASP A 251 -42.78 -27.33 -13.25
N GLN A 252 -41.85 -28.27 -13.04
CA GLN A 252 -40.95 -28.32 -11.86
C GLN A 252 -39.76 -27.34 -11.92
N ASN A 253 -39.81 -26.28 -12.75
CA ASN A 253 -38.68 -25.35 -12.91
C ASN A 253 -39.05 -23.86 -12.82
N LYS A 254 -40.14 -23.52 -12.13
CA LYS A 254 -40.47 -22.12 -11.84
C LYS A 254 -39.72 -21.64 -10.58
N PRO A 255 -38.94 -20.55 -10.66
CA PRO A 255 -38.37 -19.90 -9.49
C PRO A 255 -39.48 -19.57 -8.48
N PRO A 256 -39.22 -19.66 -7.17
CA PRO A 256 -40.18 -19.24 -6.17
C PRO A 256 -40.58 -17.79 -6.42
N GLU A 257 -41.88 -17.51 -6.33
CA GLU A 257 -42.41 -16.15 -6.39
C GLU A 257 -41.85 -15.37 -5.20
N MET A 258 -41.22 -14.23 -5.46
CA MET A 258 -40.57 -13.40 -4.45
C MET A 258 -41.48 -12.21 -4.11
N GLU A 259 -41.74 -11.96 -2.83
CA GLU A 259 -42.35 -10.71 -2.37
C GLU A 259 -41.31 -9.72 -1.88
N THR A 260 -41.54 -8.44 -2.19
CA THR A 260 -40.78 -7.31 -1.64
C THR A 260 -41.46 -6.79 -0.37
N TYR A 261 -40.67 -6.57 0.67
CA TYR A 261 -41.12 -5.97 1.93
C TYR A 261 -40.12 -4.93 2.41
N GLN A 262 -40.57 -4.02 3.27
CA GLN A 262 -39.70 -3.06 3.93
C GLN A 262 -39.44 -3.47 5.37
N GLU A 263 -38.19 -3.36 5.79
CA GLU A 263 -37.74 -3.65 7.15
C GLU A 263 -36.83 -2.54 7.64
N LEU A 264 -36.88 -2.22 8.93
CA LEU A 264 -35.94 -1.30 9.55
C LEU A 264 -34.61 -2.04 9.74
N ASP A 265 -33.55 -1.55 9.10
CA ASP A 265 -32.22 -2.18 9.14
C ASP A 265 -31.17 -1.21 9.69
N THR A 266 -30.16 -1.76 10.36
CA THR A 266 -29.02 -0.99 10.89
C THR A 266 -27.91 -0.96 9.85
N LEU A 267 -27.56 0.25 9.42
CA LEU A 267 -26.70 0.50 8.28
C LEU A 267 -25.21 0.53 8.63
N ASN A 268 -24.85 0.69 9.91
CA ASN A 268 -23.48 0.82 10.39
C ASN A 268 -23.09 -0.36 11.32
N SER A 269 -21.79 -0.62 11.44
CA SER A 269 -21.24 -1.70 12.30
C SER A 269 -21.03 -1.29 13.77
N MET A 270 -21.09 0.01 14.06
CA MET A 270 -20.90 0.67 15.37
C MET A 270 -19.51 0.52 15.99
N GLU A 271 -19.02 -0.69 16.20
CA GLU A 271 -17.71 -0.94 16.81
C GLU A 271 -16.69 -1.36 15.74
N PRO A 272 -15.66 -0.53 15.49
CA PRO A 272 -14.61 -0.93 14.58
C PRO A 272 -13.84 -2.13 15.09
N ILE A 273 -13.58 -3.06 14.18
CA ILE A 273 -12.73 -4.23 14.38
C ILE A 273 -11.35 -3.90 14.97
N TRP A 274 -10.78 -2.73 14.68
CA TRP A 274 -9.50 -2.32 15.25
C TRP A 274 -9.57 -1.82 16.70
N LYS A 275 -10.75 -1.44 17.19
CA LYS A 275 -10.99 -1.04 18.59
C LYS A 275 -11.31 -2.23 19.50
N LYS A 276 -11.93 -3.29 18.97
CA LYS A 276 -12.18 -4.56 19.70
C LYS A 276 -10.89 -5.16 20.26
N ALA A 277 -10.91 -5.83 21.40
CA ALA A 277 -9.69 -6.48 21.92
C ALA A 277 -9.19 -7.56 20.94
N LYS A 278 -7.86 -7.78 20.87
CA LYS A 278 -7.29 -8.75 19.90
C LYS A 278 -7.86 -10.16 20.08
N SER A 279 -8.18 -10.54 21.32
CA SER A 279 -8.79 -11.83 21.65
C SER A 279 -10.27 -11.97 21.23
N GLN A 280 -10.91 -10.87 20.85
CA GLN A 280 -12.33 -10.83 20.46
C GLN A 280 -12.52 -10.78 18.95
N VAL A 281 -11.43 -10.81 18.16
CA VAL A 281 -11.48 -10.76 16.71
C VAL A 281 -10.73 -11.98 16.18
N THR A 282 -11.44 -12.78 15.41
CA THR A 282 -10.91 -13.96 14.72
C THR A 282 -10.15 -13.56 13.45
N ASP A 283 -9.31 -14.47 12.94
CA ASP A 283 -8.60 -14.24 11.68
C ASP A 283 -9.60 -14.16 10.51
N GLU A 284 -10.69 -14.92 10.56
CA GLU A 284 -11.77 -14.87 9.57
C GLU A 284 -12.44 -13.49 9.54
N GLU A 285 -12.73 -12.88 10.69
CA GLU A 285 -13.28 -11.51 10.75
C GLU A 285 -12.32 -10.47 10.16
N TYR A 286 -11.00 -10.63 10.39
CA TYR A 286 -10.01 -9.76 9.74
C TYR A 286 -9.99 -9.94 8.22
N ASN A 287 -10.09 -11.17 7.75
CA ASN A 287 -10.07 -11.49 6.31
C ASN A 287 -11.34 -10.98 5.61
N GLU A 288 -12.51 -11.19 6.22
CA GLU A 288 -13.78 -10.66 5.71
C GLU A 288 -13.78 -9.13 5.69
N TYR A 289 -13.26 -8.50 6.75
CA TYR A 289 -13.08 -7.06 6.77
C TYR A 289 -12.17 -6.57 5.64
N TYR A 290 -11.02 -7.21 5.45
CA TYR A 290 -10.08 -6.88 4.38
C TYR A 290 -10.73 -6.98 2.99
N LYS A 291 -11.34 -8.13 2.68
CA LYS A 291 -12.00 -8.37 1.38
C LYS A 291 -13.12 -7.40 1.12
N GLY A 292 -14.01 -7.20 2.10
CA GLY A 292 -15.12 -6.27 2.00
C GLY A 292 -14.68 -4.82 1.85
N LYS A 293 -13.65 -4.38 2.59
CA LYS A 293 -13.20 -2.98 2.61
C LYS A 293 -12.35 -2.62 1.39
N PHE A 294 -11.47 -3.51 0.94
CA PHE A 294 -10.52 -3.25 -0.15
C PHE A 294 -10.93 -3.88 -1.48
N SER A 295 -12.13 -4.48 -1.54
CA SER A 295 -12.66 -5.15 -2.74
C SER A 295 -11.71 -6.22 -3.29
N ASP A 296 -11.04 -6.92 -2.38
CA ASP A 296 -10.19 -8.05 -2.69
C ASP A 296 -10.99 -9.36 -2.59
N TYR A 297 -10.59 -10.37 -3.36
CA TYR A 297 -11.21 -11.70 -3.35
C TYR A 297 -10.37 -12.73 -2.58
N GLU A 298 -9.10 -12.44 -2.30
CA GLU A 298 -8.23 -13.28 -1.47
C GLU A 298 -8.05 -12.71 -0.07
N ASP A 299 -7.72 -13.61 0.87
CA ASP A 299 -7.34 -13.23 2.22
C ASP A 299 -5.95 -12.55 2.20
N PRO A 300 -5.68 -11.59 3.11
CA PRO A 300 -4.37 -10.98 3.22
C PRO A 300 -3.34 -12.00 3.70
N CYS A 301 -2.09 -11.89 3.26
CA CYS A 301 -1.03 -12.80 3.72
C CYS A 301 -0.53 -12.43 5.13
N ARG A 302 -0.71 -11.17 5.56
CA ARG A 302 -0.46 -10.74 6.95
C ARG A 302 -1.45 -9.68 7.41
N VAL A 303 -1.78 -9.76 8.69
CA VAL A 303 -2.54 -8.76 9.44
C VAL A 303 -1.64 -8.17 10.52
N ILE A 304 -1.44 -6.86 10.49
CA ILE A 304 -0.58 -6.15 11.43
C ILE A 304 -1.44 -5.20 12.25
N ARG A 305 -1.53 -5.45 13.55
CA ARG A 305 -2.22 -4.56 14.50
C ARG A 305 -1.23 -3.86 15.40
N THR A 306 -1.43 -2.57 15.62
CA THR A 306 -0.66 -1.80 16.60
C THR A 306 -1.55 -0.76 17.27
N SER A 307 -1.36 -0.57 18.57
CA SER A 307 -1.90 0.56 19.32
C SER A 307 -0.72 1.23 20.02
N VAL A 308 -0.63 2.55 19.88
CA VAL A 308 0.46 3.34 20.45
C VAL A 308 -0.17 4.46 21.26
N GLU A 309 0.30 4.62 22.49
CA GLU A 309 -0.03 5.72 23.39
C GLU A 309 1.21 6.58 23.61
N GLY A 310 1.05 7.89 23.80
CA GLY A 310 2.15 8.82 24.10
C GLY A 310 2.14 10.07 23.23
N VAL A 311 3.29 10.45 22.67
CA VAL A 311 3.46 11.69 21.87
C VAL A 311 2.51 11.77 20.67
N SER A 312 2.10 10.62 20.15
CA SER A 312 1.05 10.53 19.13
C SER A 312 0.26 9.25 19.41
N SER A 313 -0.98 9.39 19.88
CA SER A 313 -1.82 8.26 20.24
C SER A 313 -2.65 7.82 19.04
N TYR A 314 -2.53 6.55 18.65
CA TYR A 314 -3.24 6.00 17.50
C TYR A 314 -3.38 4.49 17.56
N THR A 315 -4.40 3.97 16.88
CA THR A 315 -4.53 2.55 16.54
C THR A 315 -4.36 2.39 15.04
N ALA A 316 -3.66 1.36 14.61
CA ALA A 316 -3.55 0.99 13.20
C ALA A 316 -3.82 -0.50 13.00
N LEU A 317 -4.54 -0.78 11.91
CA LEU A 317 -4.83 -2.11 11.41
C LEU A 317 -4.41 -2.14 9.95
N LEU A 318 -3.33 -2.87 9.68
CA LEU A 318 -2.70 -2.96 8.37
C LEU A 318 -2.82 -4.37 7.83
N PHE A 319 -2.84 -4.47 6.51
CA PHE A 319 -2.94 -5.70 5.76
C PHE A 319 -1.86 -5.72 4.69
N ILE A 320 -1.20 -6.86 4.54
CA ILE A 320 -0.35 -7.14 3.38
C ILE A 320 -1.17 -8.03 2.45
N PRO A 321 -1.52 -7.55 1.24
CA PRO A 321 -2.25 -8.36 0.27
C PRO A 321 -1.49 -9.63 -0.09
N ASN A 322 -2.21 -10.68 -0.47
CA ASN A 322 -1.58 -11.92 -0.94
C ASN A 322 -1.12 -11.85 -2.42
N HIS A 323 -1.62 -10.88 -3.19
CA HIS A 323 -1.19 -10.60 -4.55
C HIS A 323 -1.15 -9.09 -4.85
N THR A 324 -0.46 -8.70 -5.92
CA THR A 324 -0.49 -7.31 -6.42
C THR A 324 -1.85 -7.01 -7.07
N PRO A 325 -2.41 -5.79 -6.90
CA PRO A 325 -3.54 -5.36 -7.71
C PRO A 325 -3.12 -5.17 -9.17
N PHE A 326 -4.04 -5.33 -10.13
CA PHE A 326 -3.74 -5.27 -11.56
C PHE A 326 -3.04 -3.97 -11.98
N ASN A 327 -3.41 -2.84 -11.37
CA ASN A 327 -2.84 -1.54 -11.67
C ASN A 327 -1.57 -1.19 -10.87
N TYR A 328 -1.01 -2.09 -10.04
CA TYR A 328 0.04 -1.79 -9.06
C TYR A 328 1.28 -1.06 -9.62
N TYR A 329 1.74 -1.45 -10.82
CA TYR A 329 2.90 -0.85 -11.49
C TYR A 329 2.54 0.24 -12.50
N THR A 330 1.29 0.72 -12.47
CA THR A 330 0.80 1.78 -13.37
C THR A 330 0.80 3.14 -12.67
N LYS A 331 0.68 4.21 -13.46
CA LYS A 331 0.58 5.58 -12.93
C LYS A 331 -0.72 5.85 -12.17
N ASP A 332 -1.75 5.05 -12.41
CA ASP A 332 -3.08 5.20 -11.80
C ASP A 332 -3.15 4.53 -10.42
N TYR A 333 -2.07 3.90 -9.97
CA TYR A 333 -1.98 3.32 -8.65
C TYR A 333 -1.85 4.40 -7.58
N GLU A 334 -2.82 4.47 -6.68
CA GLU A 334 -2.78 5.38 -5.54
C GLU A 334 -2.43 4.62 -4.27
N LYS A 335 -1.29 4.97 -3.66
CA LYS A 335 -0.88 4.46 -2.35
C LYS A 335 -1.54 5.23 -1.20
N GLY A 336 -1.61 4.59 -0.04
CA GLY A 336 -1.96 5.24 1.21
C GLY A 336 -2.79 4.35 2.12
N LEU A 337 -2.90 4.76 3.38
CA LEU A 337 -3.80 4.16 4.34
C LEU A 337 -5.02 5.06 4.52
N GLN A 338 -6.16 4.48 4.90
CA GLN A 338 -7.29 5.28 5.35
C GLN A 338 -6.93 5.97 6.67
N LEU A 339 -7.24 7.25 6.78
CA LEU A 339 -7.00 8.04 7.97
C LEU A 339 -8.33 8.36 8.64
N TYR A 340 -8.50 7.90 9.87
CA TYR A 340 -9.64 8.17 10.72
C TYR A 340 -9.24 9.09 11.87
N SER A 341 -10.19 9.90 12.33
CA SER A 341 -10.08 10.63 13.58
C SER A 341 -11.31 10.37 14.42
N SER A 342 -11.11 9.78 15.60
CA SER A 342 -12.18 9.34 16.50
C SER A 342 -13.22 8.45 15.79
N GLY A 343 -12.77 7.54 14.92
CA GLY A 343 -13.66 6.65 14.16
C GLY A 343 -14.34 7.26 12.93
N VAL A 344 -14.14 8.55 12.64
CA VAL A 344 -14.67 9.21 11.43
C VAL A 344 -13.60 9.24 10.34
N LEU A 345 -13.96 8.83 9.12
CA LEU A 345 -13.05 8.85 7.97
C LEU A 345 -12.72 10.30 7.56
N ILE A 346 -11.42 10.61 7.53
CA ILE A 346 -10.87 11.91 7.13
C ILE A 346 -10.32 11.84 5.70
N MET A 347 -9.50 10.82 5.41
CA MET A 347 -8.91 10.61 4.09
C MET A 347 -8.97 9.14 3.71
N ASP A 348 -9.42 8.84 2.49
CA ASP A 348 -9.43 7.46 2.00
C ASP A 348 -8.02 6.95 1.69
N LYS A 349 -7.15 7.80 1.13
CA LYS A 349 -5.76 7.46 0.81
C LYS A 349 -4.79 8.52 1.32
N CYS A 350 -4.31 8.33 2.53
CA CYS A 350 -3.26 9.16 3.11
C CYS A 350 -1.89 8.57 2.76
N LYS A 351 -1.31 9.06 1.65
CA LYS A 351 0.00 8.61 1.14
C LYS A 351 1.18 8.90 2.06
N ASP A 352 1.06 9.90 2.93
CA ASP A 352 2.13 10.37 3.82
C ASP A 352 2.33 9.44 5.02
N LEU A 353 1.41 8.50 5.26
CA LEU A 353 1.54 7.46 6.29
C LEU A 353 2.49 6.32 5.88
N LEU A 354 2.80 6.18 4.59
CA LEU A 354 3.60 5.08 4.07
C LEU A 354 4.70 5.56 3.12
N PRO A 355 5.96 5.11 3.32
CA PRO A 355 6.99 5.30 2.32
C PRO A 355 6.70 4.47 1.06
N ASP A 356 7.30 4.84 -0.08
CA ASP A 356 7.04 4.19 -1.37
C ASP A 356 7.37 2.70 -1.39
N TYR A 357 8.39 2.26 -0.67
CA TYR A 357 8.75 0.84 -0.56
C TYR A 357 7.77 -0.01 0.27
N PHE A 358 6.80 0.60 0.96
CA PHE A 358 5.68 -0.08 1.63
C PHE A 358 4.32 0.31 1.03
N ASN A 359 4.30 0.82 -0.20
CA ASN A 359 3.07 1.25 -0.88
C ASN A 359 2.05 0.12 -1.14
N PHE A 360 2.42 -1.15 -0.95
CA PHE A 360 1.53 -2.31 -1.05
C PHE A 360 0.63 -2.48 0.16
N VAL A 361 1.00 -1.91 1.31
CA VAL A 361 0.26 -2.06 2.55
C VAL A 361 -1.11 -1.39 2.40
N ARG A 362 -2.14 -2.11 2.84
CA ARG A 362 -3.53 -1.64 2.95
C ARG A 362 -3.89 -1.51 4.42
N GLY A 363 -4.98 -0.81 4.71
CA GLY A 363 -5.47 -0.67 6.07
C GLY A 363 -5.75 0.77 6.45
N LEU A 364 -5.64 1.04 7.73
CA LEU A 364 -6.05 2.31 8.32
C LEU A 364 -5.25 2.70 9.55
N VAL A 365 -5.34 3.99 9.88
CA VAL A 365 -4.89 4.60 11.13
C VAL A 365 -6.05 5.40 11.70
N ASP A 366 -6.37 5.20 12.97
CA ASP A 366 -7.35 5.98 13.73
C ASP A 366 -6.64 6.70 14.88
N SER A 367 -6.73 8.04 14.92
CA SER A 367 -6.07 8.87 15.92
C SER A 367 -6.95 10.03 16.39
N GLN A 368 -7.06 10.19 17.71
CA GLN A 368 -7.82 11.27 18.35
C GLN A 368 -7.04 12.59 18.39
N ASP A 369 -5.72 12.54 18.22
CA ASP A 369 -4.82 13.67 18.45
C ASP A 369 -4.63 14.56 17.21
N LEU A 370 -5.27 14.24 16.09
CA LEU A 370 -5.03 14.90 14.80
C LEU A 370 -5.68 16.28 14.74
N SER A 371 -4.88 17.29 14.38
CA SER A 371 -5.38 18.64 14.07
C SER A 371 -5.97 18.69 12.66
N LEU A 372 -7.30 18.56 12.58
CA LEU A 372 -8.05 18.59 11.33
C LEU A 372 -8.18 20.01 10.78
N ASN A 373 -8.25 20.13 9.45
CA ASN A 373 -8.64 21.39 8.81
C ASN A 373 -10.16 21.61 8.88
N ILE A 374 -10.62 22.80 8.47
CA ILE A 374 -12.04 23.17 8.51
C ILE A 374 -12.89 22.22 7.66
N SER A 375 -12.39 21.77 6.50
CA SER A 375 -13.11 20.82 5.63
C SER A 375 -13.11 19.39 6.14
N ARG A 376 -12.23 19.06 7.09
CA ARG A 376 -11.91 17.70 7.56
C ARG A 376 -11.60 16.74 6.41
N GLU A 377 -11.00 17.26 5.34
CA GLU A 377 -10.52 16.48 4.19
C GLU A 377 -8.98 16.47 4.10
N THR A 378 -8.31 17.41 4.78
CA THR A 378 -6.84 17.46 4.86
C THR A 378 -6.38 17.87 6.27
N LEU A 379 -5.11 17.64 6.59
CA LEU A 379 -4.55 17.93 7.90
C LEU A 379 -3.92 19.32 7.96
N GLN A 380 -4.07 20.03 9.09
CA GLN A 380 -3.42 21.33 9.31
C GLN A 380 -1.96 21.20 9.77
N GLN A 381 -1.60 20.07 10.40
CA GLN A 381 -0.27 19.85 10.97
C GLN A 381 0.30 18.47 10.59
N ASP A 382 1.49 18.50 9.98
CA ASP A 382 2.19 17.34 9.43
C ASP A 382 3.06 16.60 10.47
N ARG A 383 3.40 17.23 11.61
CA ARG A 383 4.38 16.64 12.56
C ARG A 383 3.90 15.33 13.20
N GLN A 384 2.65 15.27 13.65
CA GLN A 384 2.09 14.03 14.22
C GLN A 384 1.99 12.94 13.15
N LEU A 385 1.54 13.30 11.94
CA LEU A 385 1.45 12.38 10.82
C LEU A 385 2.81 11.74 10.49
N LYS A 386 3.87 12.56 10.43
CA LYS A 386 5.26 12.08 10.25
C LYS A 386 5.72 11.13 11.36
N ASN A 387 5.37 11.41 12.61
CA ASN A 387 5.71 10.53 13.73
C ASN A 387 4.98 9.19 13.61
N ILE A 388 3.70 9.20 13.27
CA ILE A 388 2.91 7.99 13.00
C ILE A 388 3.54 7.21 11.85
N ALA A 389 3.80 7.85 10.72
CA ALA A 389 4.41 7.22 9.54
C ALA A 389 5.75 6.54 9.86
N LYS A 390 6.62 7.20 10.64
CA LYS A 390 7.90 6.63 11.09
C LYS A 390 7.70 5.41 12.00
N ASN A 391 6.70 5.44 12.88
CA ASN A 391 6.39 4.31 13.75
C ASN A 391 5.80 3.13 12.96
N LEU A 392 4.91 3.40 12.00
CA LEU A 392 4.36 2.39 11.10
C LEU A 392 5.45 1.74 10.25
N GLN A 393 6.38 2.53 9.70
CA GLN A 393 7.54 2.02 8.95
C GLN A 393 8.34 1.00 9.77
N LYS A 394 8.65 1.32 11.04
CA LYS A 394 9.35 0.39 11.95
C LYS A 394 8.52 -0.85 12.26
N LYS A 395 7.21 -0.68 12.47
CA LYS A 395 6.31 -1.80 12.80
C LYS A 395 6.16 -2.75 11.61
N ILE A 396 5.95 -2.25 10.40
CA ILE A 396 5.87 -3.04 9.16
C ILE A 396 7.18 -3.80 8.95
N LYS A 397 8.32 -3.12 9.08
CA LYS A 397 9.63 -3.76 8.98
C LYS A 397 9.81 -4.90 10.00
N ALA A 398 9.50 -4.65 11.27
CA ALA A 398 9.59 -5.68 12.31
C ALA A 398 8.67 -6.87 12.02
N ASP A 399 7.47 -6.63 11.52
CA ASP A 399 6.51 -7.68 11.17
C ASP A 399 6.97 -8.51 9.96
N LEU A 400 7.54 -7.88 8.93
CA LEU A 400 8.13 -8.58 7.78
C LEU A 400 9.33 -9.44 8.19
N ALA A 401 10.17 -8.96 9.11
CA ALA A 401 11.28 -9.75 9.65
C ALA A 401 10.78 -10.97 10.45
N ASP A 402 9.73 -10.78 11.27
CA ASP A 402 9.05 -11.88 11.96
C ASP A 402 8.43 -12.88 10.98
N PHE A 403 7.79 -12.37 9.92
CA PHE A 403 7.18 -13.18 8.87
C PHE A 403 8.22 -14.06 8.17
N MET A 404 9.36 -13.48 7.75
CA MET A 404 10.46 -14.23 7.16
C MET A 404 10.97 -15.35 8.07
N LYS A 405 11.03 -15.11 9.38
CA LYS A 405 11.57 -16.04 10.37
C LYS A 405 10.61 -17.17 10.73
N ASN A 406 9.33 -16.85 10.91
CA ASN A 406 8.34 -17.78 11.47
C ASN A 406 7.46 -18.46 10.41
N ASP A 407 7.36 -17.89 9.21
CA ASP A 407 6.65 -18.45 8.06
C ASP A 407 7.38 -18.12 6.76
N ARG A 408 8.43 -18.90 6.49
CA ARG A 408 9.29 -18.70 5.32
C ARG A 408 8.53 -18.86 4.00
N ASP A 409 7.66 -19.87 3.90
CA ASP A 409 6.89 -20.14 2.67
C ASP A 409 5.92 -19.00 2.35
N GLY A 410 5.25 -18.45 3.37
CA GLY A 410 4.42 -17.27 3.23
C GLY A 410 5.23 -16.04 2.82
N TYR A 411 6.41 -15.85 3.42
CA TYR A 411 7.28 -14.73 3.09
C TYR A 411 7.83 -14.79 1.66
N GLU A 412 8.20 -15.97 1.15
CA GLU A 412 8.66 -16.13 -0.24
C GLU A 412 7.56 -15.77 -1.24
N LYS A 413 6.30 -16.13 -0.97
CA LYS A 413 5.14 -15.70 -1.78
C LYS A 413 4.97 -14.18 -1.73
N PHE A 414 5.05 -13.58 -0.55
CA PHE A 414 5.05 -12.12 -0.40
C PHE A 414 6.19 -11.48 -1.20
N PHE A 415 7.41 -12.00 -1.09
CA PHE A 415 8.59 -11.45 -1.75
C PHE A 415 8.50 -11.55 -3.27
N LYS A 416 7.91 -12.62 -3.80
CA LYS A 416 7.62 -12.75 -5.23
C LYS A 416 6.69 -11.63 -5.74
N ASN A 417 5.71 -11.22 -4.93
CA ASN A 417 4.74 -10.19 -5.31
C ASN A 417 5.23 -8.76 -5.05
N PHE A 418 5.95 -8.53 -3.94
CA PHE A 418 6.27 -7.18 -3.46
C PHE A 418 7.76 -6.93 -3.19
N GLY A 419 8.62 -7.93 -3.39
CA GLY A 419 10.08 -7.80 -3.20
C GLY A 419 10.69 -6.73 -4.09
N ARG A 420 10.14 -6.50 -5.29
CA ARG A 420 10.54 -5.40 -6.18
C ARG A 420 10.37 -4.03 -5.54
N SER A 421 9.34 -3.83 -4.71
CA SER A 421 9.10 -2.57 -4.01
C SER A 421 10.14 -2.31 -2.91
N LEU A 422 10.58 -3.37 -2.23
CA LEU A 422 11.67 -3.30 -1.25
C LEU A 422 13.00 -2.95 -1.95
N LYS A 423 13.31 -3.66 -3.05
CA LYS A 423 14.47 -3.40 -3.92
C LYS A 423 14.49 -1.95 -4.44
N TYR A 424 13.34 -1.48 -4.94
CA TYR A 424 13.17 -0.11 -5.40
C TYR A 424 13.45 0.92 -4.31
N GLY A 425 13.00 0.67 -3.07
CA GLY A 425 13.28 1.55 -1.94
C GLY A 425 14.77 1.78 -1.68
N ILE A 426 15.61 0.76 -1.89
CA ILE A 426 17.07 0.86 -1.77
C ILE A 426 17.66 1.62 -2.96
N TYR A 427 17.22 1.28 -4.17
CA TYR A 427 17.73 1.89 -5.39
C TYR A 427 17.39 3.39 -5.48
N GLU A 428 16.12 3.76 -5.31
CA GLU A 428 15.65 5.15 -5.33
C GLU A 428 16.28 5.97 -4.20
N GLY A 429 16.48 5.34 -3.04
CA GLY A 429 17.15 5.95 -1.89
C GLY A 429 18.66 6.07 -2.05
N TYR A 430 19.25 5.70 -3.18
CA TYR A 430 20.71 5.66 -3.40
C TYR A 430 21.45 4.94 -2.25
N GLY A 431 20.88 3.83 -1.76
CA GLY A 431 21.44 3.05 -0.66
C GLY A 431 21.13 3.55 0.76
N MET A 432 20.55 4.76 0.94
CA MET A 432 20.26 5.33 2.27
C MET A 432 19.28 4.50 3.12
N THR A 433 18.45 3.67 2.48
CA THR A 433 17.45 2.81 3.14
C THR A 433 17.95 1.38 3.33
N LYS A 434 19.22 1.07 2.99
CA LYS A 434 19.75 -0.30 3.05
C LYS A 434 19.65 -0.91 4.43
N ASP A 435 19.95 -0.16 5.49
CA ASP A 435 19.90 -0.65 6.87
C ASP A 435 18.49 -1.04 7.33
N LEU A 436 17.46 -0.51 6.65
CA LEU A 436 16.07 -0.84 6.90
C LEU A 436 15.59 -2.05 6.10
N LEU A 437 16.06 -2.21 4.85
CA LEU A 437 15.44 -3.09 3.87
C LEU A 437 16.30 -4.28 3.44
N ALA A 438 17.63 -4.21 3.56
CA ALA A 438 18.53 -5.21 2.98
C ALA A 438 18.35 -6.60 3.61
N ASP A 439 18.09 -6.67 4.91
CA ASP A 439 17.79 -7.90 5.66
C ASP A 439 16.38 -8.46 5.39
N LEU A 440 15.56 -7.79 4.58
CA LEU A 440 14.30 -8.32 4.03
C LEU A 440 14.48 -8.95 2.64
N LEU A 441 15.64 -8.78 2.00
CA LEU A 441 15.86 -9.25 0.64
C LEU A 441 16.18 -10.74 0.61
N LEU A 442 15.67 -11.40 -0.43
CA LEU A 442 15.98 -12.78 -0.77
C LEU A 442 16.61 -12.87 -2.15
N PHE A 443 17.58 -13.76 -2.28
CA PHE A 443 18.29 -14.07 -3.53
C PHE A 443 18.49 -15.58 -3.65
N TYR A 444 18.56 -16.11 -4.87
CA TYR A 444 18.82 -17.53 -5.05
C TYR A 444 20.26 -17.89 -4.69
N SER A 445 20.47 -18.99 -3.97
CA SER A 445 21.80 -19.50 -3.61
C SER A 445 22.32 -20.51 -4.65
N SER A 446 23.63 -20.44 -4.93
CA SER A 446 24.32 -21.45 -5.73
C SER A 446 24.39 -22.83 -5.08
N THR A 447 24.41 -22.87 -3.75
CA THR A 447 24.54 -24.09 -2.95
C THR A 447 23.18 -24.74 -2.72
N GLU A 448 22.18 -23.97 -2.30
CA GLU A 448 20.87 -24.49 -1.92
C GLU A 448 19.86 -24.55 -3.07
N LYS A 449 20.11 -23.84 -4.17
CA LYS A 449 19.17 -23.65 -5.29
C LYS A 449 17.80 -23.13 -4.83
N LYS A 450 17.79 -22.36 -3.74
CA LYS A 450 16.61 -21.75 -3.12
C LYS A 450 16.90 -20.31 -2.77
N MET A 451 15.85 -19.55 -2.51
CA MET A 451 15.97 -18.20 -2.00
C MET A 451 16.54 -18.23 -0.57
N ILE A 452 17.58 -17.44 -0.33
CA ILE A 452 18.20 -17.20 0.97
C ILE A 452 18.28 -15.70 1.23
N SER A 453 18.29 -15.32 2.51
CA SER A 453 18.55 -13.95 2.94
C SER A 453 20.06 -13.68 2.97
N LEU A 454 20.43 -12.40 3.02
CA LEU A 454 21.82 -12.01 3.19
C LEU A 454 22.39 -12.46 4.54
N ASP A 455 21.55 -12.57 5.57
CA ASP A 455 21.96 -13.11 6.88
C ASP A 455 22.24 -14.61 6.83
N GLU A 456 21.44 -15.36 6.08
CA GLU A 456 21.66 -16.79 5.84
C GLU A 456 22.97 -17.01 5.06
N TYR A 457 23.27 -16.15 4.09
CA TYR A 457 24.56 -16.16 3.38
C TYR A 457 25.73 -15.89 4.33
N ILE A 458 25.69 -14.78 5.11
CA ILE A 458 26.77 -14.41 6.03
C ILE A 458 27.04 -15.50 7.06
N ALA A 459 25.99 -16.14 7.58
CA ALA A 459 26.14 -17.22 8.56
C ALA A 459 26.90 -18.44 8.03
N LYS A 460 26.97 -18.61 6.70
CA LYS A 460 27.66 -19.71 6.01
C LYS A 460 28.97 -19.31 5.35
N MET A 461 29.32 -18.02 5.37
CA MET A 461 30.60 -17.53 4.83
C MET A 461 31.78 -18.16 5.59
N GLY A 462 32.84 -18.52 4.85
CA GLY A 462 34.10 -18.94 5.46
C GLY A 462 34.77 -17.80 6.23
N GLU A 463 35.56 -18.13 7.27
CA GLU A 463 36.20 -17.13 8.14
C GLU A 463 37.06 -16.11 7.38
N ASP A 464 37.77 -16.56 6.34
CA ASP A 464 38.64 -15.72 5.51
C ASP A 464 37.91 -15.05 4.32
N GLN A 465 36.62 -15.30 4.15
CA GLN A 465 35.85 -14.76 3.04
C GLN A 465 35.57 -13.27 3.22
N LYS A 466 36.12 -12.45 2.32
CA LYS A 466 35.98 -10.98 2.34
C LYS A 466 34.69 -10.47 1.72
N TYR A 467 34.20 -11.13 0.68
CA TYR A 467 33.14 -10.62 -0.20
C TYR A 467 31.88 -11.47 -0.19
N ILE A 468 30.73 -10.84 -0.43
CA ILE A 468 29.49 -11.50 -0.85
C ILE A 468 29.54 -11.65 -2.36
N TYR A 469 29.72 -12.88 -2.84
CA TYR A 469 29.83 -13.16 -4.27
C TYR A 469 28.45 -13.24 -4.90
N TYR A 470 28.30 -12.63 -6.08
CA TYR A 470 27.05 -12.69 -6.84
C TYR A 470 27.29 -12.86 -8.33
N ALA A 471 26.26 -13.35 -9.03
CA ALA A 471 26.23 -13.48 -10.48
C ALA A 471 24.85 -13.08 -11.02
N PRO A 472 24.77 -12.09 -11.92
CA PRO A 472 23.51 -11.70 -12.53
C PRO A 472 23.19 -12.53 -13.78
N GLY A 473 21.90 -12.74 -14.05
CA GLY A 473 21.40 -13.33 -15.29
C GLY A 473 19.93 -13.76 -15.22
N GLU A 474 19.33 -14.07 -16.38
CA GLU A 474 17.87 -14.20 -16.52
C GLU A 474 17.20 -15.30 -15.67
N THR A 475 17.90 -16.42 -15.41
CA THR A 475 17.32 -17.58 -14.71
C THR A 475 18.39 -18.27 -13.86
N VAL A 476 17.96 -18.95 -12.80
CA VAL A 476 18.85 -19.72 -11.90
C VAL A 476 19.70 -20.71 -12.70
N GLU A 477 19.10 -21.41 -13.67
CA GLU A 477 19.77 -22.43 -14.47
C GLU A 477 20.85 -21.82 -15.36
N LYS A 478 20.56 -20.70 -16.04
CA LYS A 478 21.55 -20.01 -16.89
C LYS A 478 22.71 -19.46 -16.07
N VAL A 479 22.42 -18.87 -14.91
CA VAL A 479 23.47 -18.32 -14.03
C VAL A 479 24.35 -19.44 -13.47
N ASP A 480 23.77 -20.60 -13.12
CA ASP A 480 24.53 -21.73 -12.59
C ASP A 480 25.50 -22.38 -13.59
N MET A 481 25.21 -22.25 -14.89
CA MET A 481 26.04 -22.74 -16.00
C MET A 481 27.20 -21.79 -16.36
N LEU A 482 27.30 -20.62 -15.74
CA LEU A 482 28.37 -19.68 -16.04
C LEU A 482 29.73 -20.22 -15.55
N PRO A 483 30.79 -20.19 -16.38
CA PRO A 483 32.11 -20.67 -15.97
C PRO A 483 32.66 -19.98 -14.72
N GLN A 484 32.36 -18.70 -14.53
CA GLN A 484 32.82 -17.97 -13.34
C GLN A 484 32.11 -18.43 -12.05
N VAL A 485 30.85 -18.86 -12.16
CA VAL A 485 30.09 -19.43 -11.04
C VAL A 485 30.62 -20.82 -10.70
N GLU A 486 30.97 -21.63 -11.70
CA GLU A 486 31.62 -22.92 -11.48
C GLU A 486 32.96 -22.77 -10.76
N ALA A 487 33.79 -21.83 -11.18
CA ALA A 487 35.06 -21.52 -10.54
C ALA A 487 34.90 -21.09 -9.07
N ALA A 488 33.90 -20.24 -8.78
CA ALA A 488 33.58 -19.83 -7.42
C ALA A 488 33.15 -21.03 -6.54
N LYS A 489 32.25 -21.88 -7.06
CA LYS A 489 31.78 -23.09 -6.36
C LYS A 489 32.92 -24.08 -6.12
N ALA A 490 33.84 -24.25 -7.07
CA ALA A 490 35.00 -25.13 -6.93
C ALA A 490 35.93 -24.71 -5.78
N LYS A 491 35.95 -23.42 -5.45
CA LYS A 491 36.66 -22.85 -4.28
C LYS A 491 35.86 -22.90 -2.98
N GLY A 492 34.65 -23.45 -3.01
CA GLY A 492 33.76 -23.52 -1.84
C GLY A 492 33.05 -22.20 -1.54
N TYR A 493 33.07 -21.22 -2.44
CA TYR A 493 32.29 -20.00 -2.26
C TYR A 493 30.85 -20.19 -2.69
N GLU A 494 29.93 -19.76 -1.83
CA GLU A 494 28.54 -19.58 -2.17
C GLU A 494 28.39 -18.32 -3.05
N VAL A 495 27.47 -18.36 -4.01
CA VAL A 495 27.21 -17.26 -4.96
C VAL A 495 25.73 -16.95 -4.96
N LEU A 496 25.37 -15.68 -4.79
CA LEU A 496 24.01 -15.19 -4.95
C LEU A 496 23.66 -15.02 -6.44
N TYR A 497 22.57 -15.61 -6.87
CA TYR A 497 22.04 -15.44 -8.23
C TYR A 497 21.03 -14.30 -8.26
N LEU A 498 21.38 -13.28 -9.02
CA LEU A 498 20.60 -12.07 -9.21
C LEU A 498 19.79 -12.24 -10.49
N THR A 499 18.50 -12.54 -10.33
CA THR A 499 17.62 -12.95 -11.44
C THR A 499 16.57 -11.91 -11.81
N ASP A 500 16.38 -10.89 -10.97
CA ASP A 500 15.58 -9.72 -11.28
C ASP A 500 16.45 -8.65 -11.95
N GLU A 501 15.90 -7.98 -12.96
CA GLU A 501 16.56 -6.88 -13.69
C GLU A 501 17.10 -5.77 -12.77
N MET A 502 16.49 -5.57 -11.59
CA MET A 502 16.91 -4.56 -10.62
C MET A 502 17.99 -5.04 -9.65
N ASP A 503 18.21 -6.35 -9.50
CA ASP A 503 19.03 -6.91 -8.45
C ASP A 503 20.47 -6.37 -8.48
N GLU A 504 21.08 -6.35 -9.66
CA GLU A 504 22.46 -5.89 -9.80
C GLU A 504 22.61 -4.40 -9.44
N PHE A 505 21.61 -3.59 -9.81
CA PHE A 505 21.59 -2.18 -9.44
C PHE A 505 21.44 -1.98 -7.93
N VAL A 506 20.63 -2.82 -7.28
CA VAL A 506 20.39 -2.76 -5.84
C VAL A 506 21.66 -3.13 -5.07
N VAL A 507 22.34 -4.23 -5.40
CA VAL A 507 23.59 -4.60 -4.71
C VAL A 507 24.69 -3.56 -4.92
N LYS A 508 24.79 -2.97 -6.12
CA LYS A 508 25.73 -1.87 -6.37
C LYS A 508 25.41 -0.61 -5.56
N MET A 509 24.13 -0.26 -5.39
CA MET A 509 23.73 0.87 -4.54
C MET A 509 23.93 0.60 -3.04
N MET A 510 23.82 -0.66 -2.60
CA MET A 510 24.09 -1.03 -1.20
C MET A 510 25.58 -0.93 -0.85
N HIS A 511 26.47 -1.18 -1.83
CA HIS A 511 27.92 -1.35 -1.70
C HIS A 511 28.34 -2.55 -0.83
N ASP A 512 27.84 -2.59 0.40
CA ASP A 512 28.14 -3.58 1.42
C ASP A 512 26.88 -3.94 2.23
N TYR A 513 26.93 -5.12 2.84
CA TYR A 513 25.97 -5.56 3.85
C TYR A 513 26.73 -6.14 5.06
N LYS A 514 26.49 -5.57 6.25
CA LYS A 514 27.22 -5.91 7.49
C LYS A 514 28.74 -5.92 7.28
N GLU A 515 29.26 -4.84 6.67
CA GLU A 515 30.70 -4.62 6.38
C GLU A 515 31.30 -5.60 5.35
N LYS A 516 30.49 -6.43 4.69
CA LYS A 516 30.93 -7.30 3.59
C LYS A 516 30.52 -6.70 2.25
N GLU A 517 31.51 -6.38 1.42
CA GLU A 517 31.29 -5.81 0.10
C GLU A 517 30.75 -6.85 -0.88
N PHE A 518 29.89 -6.42 -1.81
CA PHE A 518 29.40 -7.25 -2.90
C PHE A 518 30.42 -7.30 -4.04
N LEU A 519 30.74 -8.50 -4.53
CA LEU A 519 31.66 -8.69 -5.66
C LEU A 519 31.06 -9.63 -6.70
N SER A 520 30.94 -9.15 -7.95
CA SER A 520 30.50 -9.98 -9.06
C SER A 520 31.54 -11.06 -9.36
N VAL A 521 31.14 -12.31 -9.55
CA VAL A 521 32.07 -13.38 -9.95
C VAL A 521 32.70 -13.13 -11.33
N SER A 522 32.08 -12.31 -12.18
CA SER A 522 32.66 -11.89 -13.47
C SER A 522 33.85 -10.95 -13.29
N GLU A 523 33.78 -10.08 -12.28
CA GLU A 523 34.82 -9.10 -11.93
C GLU A 523 35.83 -9.65 -10.94
N ALA A 524 35.41 -10.59 -10.09
CA ALA A 524 36.24 -11.19 -9.06
C ALA A 524 37.53 -11.74 -9.69
N ASP A 525 38.64 -11.11 -9.31
CA ASP A 525 39.95 -11.63 -9.65
C ASP A 525 40.24 -12.82 -8.73
N MET A 526 39.68 -13.97 -9.11
CA MET A 526 39.93 -15.22 -8.40
C MET A 526 41.38 -15.70 -8.53
N SER A 527 42.28 -14.90 -9.13
CA SER A 527 43.72 -15.12 -9.17
C SER A 527 44.47 -14.65 -7.91
N GLU A 528 43.82 -14.00 -6.94
CA GLU A 528 44.49 -13.61 -5.68
C GLU A 528 45.07 -14.81 -4.90
N GLU A 529 44.61 -16.02 -5.19
CA GLU A 529 45.10 -17.28 -4.64
C GLU A 529 46.06 -18.04 -5.57
N GLU A 530 46.32 -17.53 -6.79
CA GLU A 530 47.36 -18.10 -7.65
C GLU A 530 48.73 -17.86 -7.00
N THR A 531 49.49 -18.94 -6.89
CA THR A 531 50.89 -18.88 -6.44
C THR A 531 51.70 -17.98 -7.36
N GLU A 532 52.79 -17.39 -6.85
CA GLU A 532 53.73 -16.61 -7.67
C GLU A 532 54.24 -17.40 -8.90
N GLU A 533 54.32 -18.73 -8.79
CA GLU A 533 54.68 -19.61 -9.89
C GLU A 533 53.58 -19.68 -10.96
N GLU A 534 52.31 -19.78 -10.57
CA GLU A 534 51.17 -19.82 -11.49
C GLU A 534 51.00 -18.49 -12.25
N LYS A 535 51.15 -17.37 -11.54
CA LYS A 535 51.12 -16.03 -12.14
C LYS A 535 52.23 -15.86 -13.17
N LYS A 536 53.45 -16.27 -12.82
CA LYS A 536 54.59 -16.22 -13.74
C LYS A 536 54.38 -17.12 -14.97
N ALA A 537 53.85 -18.32 -14.78
CA ALA A 537 53.53 -19.22 -15.88
C ALA A 537 52.45 -18.66 -16.83
N LEU A 538 51.46 -17.95 -16.29
CA LEU A 538 50.43 -17.29 -17.10
C LEU A 538 51.00 -16.11 -17.89
N GLU A 539 51.90 -15.31 -17.30
CA GLU A 539 52.61 -14.23 -18.00
C GLU A 539 53.51 -14.75 -19.13
N GLU A 540 54.24 -15.86 -18.90
CA GLU A 540 55.02 -16.52 -19.95
C GLU A 540 54.13 -17.03 -21.10
N LEU A 541 52.94 -17.57 -20.78
CA LEU A 541 51.96 -17.97 -21.79
C LEU A 541 51.38 -16.76 -22.55
N LYS A 542 51.10 -15.65 -21.86
CA LYS A 542 50.62 -14.42 -22.51
C LYS A 542 51.64 -13.90 -23.51
N GLU A 543 52.92 -13.81 -23.12
CA GLU A 543 53.96 -13.32 -24.03
C GLU A 543 54.18 -14.27 -25.21
N LYS A 544 54.14 -15.60 -24.97
CA LYS A 544 54.23 -16.60 -26.05
C LYS A 544 53.07 -16.54 -27.05
N ASN A 545 51.88 -16.14 -26.59
CA ASN A 545 50.66 -16.10 -27.41
C ASN A 545 50.27 -14.69 -27.87
N LYS A 546 51.14 -13.69 -27.65
CA LYS A 546 50.83 -12.28 -27.88
C LYS A 546 50.34 -11.98 -29.30
N ASP A 547 51.01 -12.51 -30.31
CA ASP A 547 50.64 -12.29 -31.71
C ASP A 547 49.30 -12.95 -32.06
N LEU A 548 49.03 -14.14 -31.50
CA LEU A 548 47.74 -14.83 -31.64
C LEU A 548 46.61 -14.03 -30.97
N LEU A 549 46.81 -13.57 -29.72
CA LEU A 549 45.81 -12.77 -29.01
C LEU A 549 45.51 -11.45 -29.74
N ALA A 550 46.55 -10.78 -30.24
CA ALA A 550 46.40 -9.56 -31.05
C ALA A 550 45.63 -9.83 -32.35
N PHE A 551 45.90 -10.98 -33.00
CA PHE A 551 45.17 -11.37 -34.21
C PHE A 551 43.68 -11.64 -33.91
N ILE A 552 43.38 -12.38 -32.84
CA ILE A 552 42.00 -12.64 -32.38
C ILE A 552 41.28 -11.32 -32.10
N GLN A 553 41.91 -10.42 -31.34
CA GLN A 553 41.33 -9.11 -31.03
C GLN A 553 41.05 -8.30 -32.30
N SER A 554 41.97 -8.29 -33.27
CA SER A 554 41.77 -7.60 -34.53
C SER A 554 40.67 -8.21 -35.40
N THR A 555 40.49 -9.54 -35.32
CA THR A 555 39.42 -10.28 -36.01
C THR A 555 38.05 -9.93 -35.44
N LEU A 556 37.95 -9.76 -34.12
CA LEU A 556 36.69 -9.46 -33.43
C LEU A 556 36.36 -7.96 -33.45
N GLY A 557 37.35 -7.09 -33.66
CA GLY A 557 37.15 -5.65 -33.78
C GLY A 557 36.43 -5.06 -32.57
N ASP A 558 35.42 -4.22 -32.81
CA ASP A 558 34.66 -3.52 -31.77
C ASP A 558 33.74 -4.42 -30.92
N ALA A 559 33.71 -5.74 -31.20
CA ALA A 559 32.92 -6.69 -30.42
C ALA A 559 33.51 -6.91 -29.01
N VAL A 560 34.82 -6.70 -28.84
CA VAL A 560 35.55 -6.85 -27.58
C VAL A 560 36.61 -5.75 -27.43
N SER A 561 36.81 -5.24 -26.21
CA SER A 561 37.86 -4.27 -25.90
C SER A 561 39.22 -4.93 -25.63
N GLU A 562 39.22 -6.20 -25.21
CA GLU A 562 40.42 -6.96 -24.84
C GLU A 562 40.20 -8.46 -25.05
N VAL A 563 41.26 -9.16 -25.45
CA VAL A 563 41.32 -10.64 -25.46
C VAL A 563 42.46 -11.08 -24.56
N ARG A 564 42.19 -11.92 -23.56
CA ARG A 564 43.19 -12.36 -22.58
C ARG A 564 43.09 -13.83 -22.23
N LEU A 565 44.20 -14.40 -21.74
CA LEU A 565 44.22 -15.76 -21.20
C LEU A 565 43.77 -15.75 -19.74
N SER A 566 42.99 -16.76 -19.36
CA SER A 566 42.40 -16.89 -18.03
C SER A 566 42.29 -18.35 -17.62
N ARG A 567 42.87 -18.72 -16.48
CA ARG A 567 42.79 -20.09 -15.92
C ARG A 567 41.55 -20.33 -15.06
N ARG A 568 40.78 -19.29 -14.75
CA ARG A 568 39.57 -19.38 -13.92
C ARG A 568 38.38 -20.04 -14.62
N LEU A 569 38.55 -20.56 -15.83
CA LEU A 569 37.46 -21.06 -16.68
C LEU A 569 37.14 -22.55 -16.46
N GLY A 570 37.90 -23.25 -15.60
CA GLY A 570 37.70 -24.68 -15.36
C GLY A 570 37.77 -25.47 -16.67
N ASP A 571 36.70 -26.20 -16.99
CA ASP A 571 36.56 -26.97 -18.23
C ASP A 571 36.08 -26.14 -19.44
N ALA A 572 35.63 -24.89 -19.22
CA ALA A 572 35.15 -24.04 -20.30
C ALA A 572 36.30 -23.53 -21.18
N SER A 573 36.07 -23.46 -22.49
CA SER A 573 37.04 -22.94 -23.47
C SER A 573 37.17 -21.42 -23.45
N VAL A 574 36.05 -20.74 -23.16
CA VAL A 574 35.90 -19.29 -23.33
C VAL A 574 34.82 -18.73 -22.40
N THR A 575 34.95 -17.45 -22.03
CA THR A 575 33.84 -16.68 -21.44
C THR A 575 33.93 -15.21 -21.83
N LEU A 576 32.82 -14.48 -21.66
CA LEU A 576 32.80 -13.03 -21.72
C LEU A 576 32.70 -12.43 -20.33
N THR A 577 33.49 -11.39 -20.10
CA THR A 577 33.40 -10.51 -18.94
C THR A 577 33.32 -9.06 -19.37
N SER A 578 33.19 -8.15 -18.43
CA SER A 578 33.13 -6.71 -18.69
C SER A 578 34.12 -5.97 -17.80
N LYS A 579 34.68 -4.88 -18.32
CA LYS A 579 35.48 -3.93 -17.57
C LYS A 579 34.66 -2.68 -17.27
N GLY A 580 35.00 -2.01 -16.16
CA GLY A 580 34.37 -0.77 -15.74
C GLY A 580 33.07 -0.99 -14.98
N GLY A 581 32.22 0.04 -14.91
CA GLY A 581 31.03 0.02 -14.04
C GLY A 581 29.80 -0.69 -14.64
N ILE A 582 29.82 -1.04 -15.92
CA ILE A 582 28.67 -1.58 -16.65
C ILE A 582 28.90 -3.05 -16.96
N SER A 583 28.07 -3.91 -16.39
CA SER A 583 28.09 -5.34 -16.66
C SER A 583 27.37 -5.67 -17.98
N ILE A 584 27.58 -6.90 -18.47
CA ILE A 584 26.84 -7.43 -19.63
C ILE A 584 25.34 -7.48 -19.35
N GLU A 585 24.93 -7.85 -18.12
CA GLU A 585 23.51 -7.92 -17.76
C GLU A 585 22.88 -6.52 -17.64
N MET A 586 23.61 -5.55 -17.09
CA MET A 586 23.19 -4.15 -17.08
C MET A 586 23.02 -3.57 -18.48
N GLU A 587 23.91 -3.90 -19.42
CA GLU A 587 23.76 -3.53 -20.83
C GLU A 587 22.42 -4.04 -21.39
N LYS A 588 22.06 -5.30 -21.13
CA LYS A 588 20.78 -5.87 -21.59
C LYS A 588 19.60 -5.12 -20.98
N THR A 589 19.57 -4.99 -19.66
CA THR A 589 18.47 -4.32 -18.94
C THR A 589 18.28 -2.88 -19.40
N LEU A 590 19.37 -2.10 -19.51
CA LEU A 590 19.30 -0.70 -19.92
C LEU A 590 18.83 -0.53 -21.37
N ASN A 591 19.21 -1.44 -22.25
CA ASN A 591 18.83 -1.38 -23.67
C ASN A 591 17.40 -1.89 -23.92
N GLN A 592 16.80 -2.65 -23.00
CA GLN A 592 15.39 -3.04 -23.03
C GLN A 592 14.45 -1.90 -22.57
N MET A 593 14.97 -0.87 -21.90
CA MET A 593 14.16 0.26 -21.46
C MET A 593 13.65 1.09 -22.65
N PRO A 594 12.45 1.72 -22.58
CA PRO A 594 11.84 2.45 -23.69
C PRO A 594 12.68 3.58 -24.31
N MET A 595 13.61 4.16 -23.54
CA MET A 595 14.51 5.23 -24.00
C MET A 595 15.79 4.72 -24.67
N ASN A 596 16.03 3.40 -24.66
CA ASN A 596 17.21 2.68 -25.17
C ASN A 596 18.40 3.58 -25.51
N GLN A 597 19.29 3.76 -24.54
CA GLN A 597 20.43 4.66 -24.67
C GLN A 597 21.60 4.05 -25.45
N GLY A 598 21.47 2.81 -25.95
CA GLY A 598 22.54 2.11 -26.67
C GLY A 598 23.79 1.91 -25.81
N VAL A 599 23.58 1.68 -24.51
CA VAL A 599 24.66 1.46 -23.55
C VAL A 599 25.40 0.18 -23.94
N LYS A 600 26.74 0.21 -23.90
CA LYS A 600 27.58 -0.95 -24.17
C LYS A 600 28.56 -1.16 -23.03
N ALA A 601 28.62 -2.39 -22.51
CA ALA A 601 29.69 -2.83 -21.64
C ALA A 601 31.00 -2.97 -22.45
N GLU A 602 32.13 -2.65 -21.82
CA GLU A 602 33.46 -2.93 -22.37
C GLU A 602 33.76 -4.42 -22.21
N LYS A 603 33.39 -5.23 -23.22
CA LYS A 603 33.47 -6.69 -23.16
C LYS A 603 34.90 -7.21 -23.32
N ILE A 604 35.30 -8.14 -22.48
CA ILE A 604 36.59 -8.84 -22.54
C ILE A 604 36.32 -10.31 -22.89
N LEU A 605 37.02 -10.84 -23.89
CA LEU A 605 37.02 -12.27 -24.20
C LEU A 605 38.14 -12.96 -23.44
N GLU A 606 37.79 -13.90 -22.58
CA GLU A 606 38.75 -14.71 -21.84
C GLU A 606 38.83 -16.11 -22.44
N LEU A 607 40.05 -16.55 -22.74
CA LEU A 607 40.35 -17.85 -23.32
C LEU A 607 41.07 -18.73 -22.31
N ASN A 608 40.70 -20.00 -22.25
CA ASN A 608 41.33 -20.97 -21.37
C ASN A 608 42.63 -21.48 -22.01
N PRO A 609 43.82 -21.19 -21.43
CA PRO A 609 45.08 -21.59 -22.02
C PRO A 609 45.30 -23.11 -22.02
N ASP A 610 44.62 -23.83 -21.12
CA ASP A 610 44.80 -25.26 -20.91
C ASP A 610 43.77 -26.09 -21.70
N HIS A 611 42.77 -25.45 -22.32
CA HIS A 611 41.75 -26.12 -23.11
C HIS A 611 42.27 -26.55 -24.50
N ALA A 612 41.81 -27.70 -24.99
CA ALA A 612 42.25 -28.28 -26.26
C ALA A 612 42.03 -27.35 -27.48
N VAL A 613 41.01 -26.50 -27.41
CA VAL A 613 40.74 -25.49 -28.46
C VAL A 613 41.86 -24.46 -28.57
N MET A 614 42.46 -24.02 -27.45
CA MET A 614 43.58 -23.08 -27.49
C MET A 614 44.77 -23.67 -28.25
N LYS A 615 45.07 -24.95 -28.00
CA LYS A 615 46.11 -25.66 -28.75
C LYS A 615 45.79 -25.74 -30.25
N LYS A 616 44.54 -26.00 -30.62
CA LYS A 616 44.11 -26.00 -32.03
C LYS A 616 44.24 -24.62 -32.68
N MET A 617 43.97 -23.54 -31.96
CA MET A 617 44.21 -22.18 -32.45
C MET A 617 45.70 -21.90 -32.63
N GLN A 618 46.55 -22.32 -31.69
CA GLN A 618 48.00 -22.21 -31.81
C GLN A 618 48.53 -22.97 -33.02
N ASP A 619 48.08 -24.22 -33.22
CA ASP A 619 48.50 -25.05 -34.35
C ASP A 619 48.06 -24.46 -35.70
N ALA A 620 46.84 -23.91 -35.77
CA ALA A 620 46.33 -23.28 -36.98
C ALA A 620 47.02 -21.93 -37.28
N PHE A 621 47.33 -21.13 -36.26
CA PHE A 621 47.96 -19.84 -36.44
C PHE A 621 49.45 -19.95 -36.78
N GLY A 622 50.15 -20.91 -36.18
CA GLY A 622 51.58 -21.12 -36.40
C GLY A 622 52.40 -19.88 -36.04
N ASP A 623 53.16 -19.37 -37.01
CA ASP A 623 53.94 -18.12 -36.91
C ASP A 623 53.20 -16.89 -37.44
N GLY A 624 51.92 -17.03 -37.82
CA GLY A 624 51.13 -15.95 -38.40
C GLY A 624 51.55 -15.57 -39.82
N THR A 625 52.18 -16.47 -40.59
CA THR A 625 52.51 -16.22 -42.01
C THR A 625 51.63 -16.98 -43.01
N ASP A 626 51.03 -18.11 -42.60
CA ASP A 626 50.12 -18.88 -43.44
C ASP A 626 48.70 -18.28 -43.44
N GLU A 627 48.28 -17.75 -44.60
CA GLU A 627 46.96 -17.16 -44.78
C GLU A 627 45.82 -18.17 -44.58
N SER A 628 46.02 -19.45 -44.92
CA SER A 628 44.99 -20.47 -44.74
C SER A 628 44.78 -20.85 -43.27
N GLY A 629 45.88 -20.83 -42.49
CA GLY A 629 45.90 -20.99 -41.05
C GLY A 629 45.30 -19.80 -40.32
N LYS A 630 45.61 -18.57 -40.75
CA LYS A 630 44.98 -17.34 -40.24
C LYS A 630 43.47 -17.33 -40.45
N GLU A 631 42.99 -17.68 -41.64
CA GLU A 631 41.54 -17.71 -41.89
C GLU A 631 40.86 -18.74 -40.99
N LEU A 632 41.46 -19.93 -40.81
CA LEU A 632 40.95 -20.92 -39.87
C LEU A 632 40.97 -20.41 -38.41
N THR A 633 42.00 -19.67 -38.02
CA THR A 633 42.11 -19.06 -36.69
C THR A 633 41.04 -17.99 -36.49
N ALA A 634 40.72 -17.22 -37.54
CA ALA A 634 39.66 -16.23 -37.54
C ALA A 634 38.27 -16.87 -37.41
N VAL A 635 38.05 -18.02 -38.06
CA VAL A 635 36.85 -18.86 -37.87
C VAL A 635 36.72 -19.30 -36.41
N TYR A 636 37.79 -19.84 -35.81
CA TYR A 636 37.76 -20.22 -34.39
C TYR A 636 37.48 -19.02 -33.46
N ALA A 637 38.11 -17.87 -33.72
CA ALA A 637 37.91 -16.66 -32.93
C ALA A 637 36.44 -16.22 -32.92
N ARG A 638 35.80 -16.15 -34.10
CA ARG A 638 34.38 -15.76 -34.22
C ARG A 638 33.47 -16.76 -33.55
N LEU A 639 33.67 -18.06 -33.77
CA LEU A 639 32.85 -19.10 -33.14
C LEU A 639 32.99 -19.12 -31.62
N LEU A 640 34.19 -18.90 -31.08
CA LEU A 640 34.40 -18.79 -29.63
C LEU A 640 33.74 -17.54 -29.06
N TYR A 641 33.79 -16.42 -29.76
CA TYR A 641 33.05 -15.22 -29.38
C TYR A 641 31.53 -15.48 -29.37
N ASP A 642 30.98 -16.06 -30.43
CA ASP A 642 29.55 -16.38 -30.53
C ASP A 642 29.13 -17.38 -29.44
N GLN A 643 29.98 -18.38 -29.15
CA GLN A 643 29.78 -19.31 -28.04
C GLN A 643 29.71 -18.58 -26.70
N ALA A 644 30.66 -17.68 -26.43
CA ALA A 644 30.70 -16.92 -25.20
C ALA A 644 29.51 -15.95 -25.09
N ALA A 645 29.13 -15.30 -26.19
CA ALA A 645 27.95 -14.45 -26.28
C ALA A 645 26.68 -15.23 -25.94
N MET A 646 26.48 -16.41 -26.51
CA MET A 646 25.33 -17.28 -26.18
C MET A 646 25.30 -17.68 -24.70
N ILE A 647 26.45 -18.09 -24.13
CA ILE A 647 26.55 -18.45 -22.71
C ILE A 647 26.19 -17.26 -21.82
N SER A 648 26.65 -16.06 -22.18
CA SER A 648 26.31 -14.82 -21.47
C SER A 648 24.93 -14.26 -21.84
N GLY A 649 24.10 -14.98 -22.62
CA GLY A 649 22.74 -14.56 -23.00
C GLY A 649 22.69 -13.34 -23.92
N LEU A 650 23.77 -13.03 -24.64
CA LEU A 650 23.81 -12.02 -25.68
C LEU A 650 23.27 -12.57 -27.00
N SER A 651 22.68 -11.69 -27.82
CA SER A 651 22.26 -12.04 -29.17
C SER A 651 23.47 -12.19 -30.10
N ILE A 652 23.43 -13.20 -30.97
CA ILE A 652 24.42 -13.38 -32.04
C ILE A 652 24.22 -12.25 -33.07
N GLN A 653 25.30 -11.51 -33.36
CA GLN A 653 25.27 -10.36 -34.28
C GLN A 653 24.98 -10.77 -35.72
N ASP A 654 25.60 -11.86 -36.19
CA ASP A 654 25.44 -12.39 -37.55
C ASP A 654 25.27 -13.92 -37.54
N PRO A 655 24.03 -14.43 -37.39
CA PRO A 655 23.75 -15.86 -37.39
C PRO A 655 24.13 -16.56 -38.71
N ALA A 656 24.09 -15.84 -39.84
CA ALA A 656 24.44 -16.41 -41.14
C ALA A 656 25.95 -16.63 -41.24
N ARG A 657 26.76 -15.70 -40.70
CA ARG A 657 28.21 -15.87 -40.60
C ARG A 657 28.57 -17.03 -39.68
N MET A 658 27.93 -17.13 -38.52
CA MET A 658 28.15 -18.25 -37.60
C MET A 658 27.88 -19.60 -38.29
N ALA A 659 26.80 -19.72 -39.07
CA ALA A 659 26.50 -20.93 -39.83
C ALA A 659 27.59 -21.25 -40.87
N GLN A 660 28.09 -20.24 -41.61
CA GLN A 660 29.19 -20.42 -42.56
C GLN A 660 30.50 -20.83 -41.90
N ASP A 661 30.79 -20.26 -40.73
CA ASP A 661 31.98 -20.59 -39.94
C ASP A 661 31.89 -22.03 -39.41
N ILE A 662 30.70 -22.49 -39.01
CA ILE A 662 30.43 -23.91 -38.66
C ILE A 662 30.65 -24.81 -39.87
N ASP A 663 30.08 -24.48 -41.04
CA ASP A 663 30.26 -25.26 -42.27
C ASP A 663 31.74 -25.35 -42.68
N THR A 664 32.48 -24.25 -42.53
CA THR A 664 33.93 -24.19 -42.79
C THR A 664 34.72 -25.11 -41.86
N LEU A 665 34.30 -25.22 -40.60
CA LEU A 665 34.94 -26.07 -39.59
C LEU A 665 34.61 -27.55 -39.80
N ILE A 666 33.40 -27.89 -40.25
CA ILE A 666 32.97 -29.27 -40.53
C ILE A 666 33.65 -29.83 -41.80
N THR A 667 33.96 -28.97 -42.76
CA THR A 667 34.51 -29.38 -44.07
C THR A 667 36.03 -29.44 -44.13
N LYS A 668 36.73 -29.02 -43.07
CA LYS A 668 38.17 -29.17 -42.90
C LYS A 668 38.51 -30.34 -42.00
#